data_AF-A0A948KSN4-F1
#
_entry.id   AF-A0A948KSN4-F1
#
_cell.length_a   1.000
_cell.length_b   1.000
_cell.length_c   1.000
_cell.angle_alpha   90.00
_cell.angle_beta   90.00
_cell.angle_gamma   90.00
#
_symmetry.space_group_name_H-M   'P 1'
#
loop_
_entity.id
_entity.type
_entity.pdbx_description
1 polymer ?
#
loop_
_entity_poly.entity_id
_entity_poly.type
_entity_poly.pdbx_seq_one_letter_code
_entity_poly.pdbx_strand_id
1 'polypeptide(L)'
;MIRDLIKWVVPGLATVLGGTTLSVAMTSADIAGDLTARGNAAMAASGYDWAELSLDVRDLTLSGTTTDPAIVEAAITRLAAIEGIRTITPAVTLAPMARPYILQATIDQDAASLSGGVPDEATRHRLLAMAGLDDADLQLHSGMPDRRSWVSGAEFAIDNLKYFDQGEIVLSDLTVSVAGRAKSERDYRDLLIVLRAGPPTGLAFGAVDITPALVEPYQWSASFDGKRIEVTGFVPDDASAERLRTADVSGIPVATGLALGSGEPDGFAELSQILIEQLARLEYGSASITGGESALTGTPPTLEVAQGIVESLAPSGSIVTLEPPRIEDYWISATRQPGGVVVFDGYAPDEVTREKLSLGEGADVTWLKLGRGAPERYQSGVDFGLSALDLMSEGRIALRDNVLTITGVARSGADYETLVATLAAGAPQGLVLARAEVLAPRVSSYNWSASKDESGAIVLSGMVPNPEAEAALLATAGETSSAAMTYASGEPSDFVASAESAIGLLRWLRDGSVTYDGLGWTVTGTANSAADKQSIDADFLAQQLASAGWSIAVAEPAPVIPEVSPYLWSATRTADGVTLMGHVPTENLKRFLAVHAGDSVVDTSEIGSGAPADFVATSTAALDAVLALEEGEVRFDGQQWSLNGAAASIEARDALLASLAVATDSKDWSIAITAPEPEPEVVAEPEPVPEPEPAIEPEPAIEPEQAPEPAIAEPAAPAVDPNYAFSARRGPDGAVQLGGQVPAEPARRYFGAISDGDIAAVTVSPGAPEVFLPSAETGLRALLQLETGDLAFADGAWSLKGVAPDEASSAAIETALATDPGGAAWTSDITVAPEPEPEPAPEPEPEPEPVTETPPATTTPDTPEVAAVEPDAPVPSDIAACAAPVAYFSARNAIFFASGSATIAGESAPALDELAIDLAACPNAVVHIEGHTDADGDETLNMALSVARAEAVVAALVARGVDYSRLYAVGYGESMPIADNDTAQGKRINRRIVVTVKAQD
;
A
#
# COMPACT_ATOMS: atom_id res chain seq x y z
N MET A 1 128.33 -105.28 -12.62
CA MET A 1 127.99 -104.71 -13.94
C MET A 1 126.62 -104.04 -13.98
N ILE A 2 125.49 -104.71 -13.70
CA ILE A 2 124.15 -104.08 -13.75
C ILE A 2 123.96 -103.00 -12.66
N ARG A 3 124.55 -103.17 -11.47
CA ARG A 3 124.40 -102.23 -10.34
C ARG A 3 125.18 -100.90 -10.50
N ASP A 4 126.20 -100.87 -11.36
CA ASP A 4 126.98 -99.64 -11.64
C ASP A 4 126.39 -98.84 -12.83
N LEU A 5 125.67 -99.49 -13.75
CA LEU A 5 124.96 -98.83 -14.84
C LEU A 5 123.79 -97.98 -14.31
N ILE A 6 123.08 -98.47 -13.29
CA ILE A 6 121.92 -97.77 -12.69
C ILE A 6 122.32 -96.48 -11.96
N LYS A 7 123.55 -96.38 -11.42
CA LYS A 7 124.05 -95.18 -10.73
C LYS A 7 124.25 -93.97 -11.64
N TRP A 8 124.41 -94.18 -12.95
CA TRP A 8 124.60 -93.11 -13.93
C TRP A 8 123.39 -92.92 -14.84
N VAL A 9 122.66 -94.00 -15.15
CA VAL A 9 121.46 -93.94 -16.01
C VAL A 9 120.28 -93.28 -15.31
N VAL A 10 120.04 -93.53 -14.02
CA VAL A 10 118.88 -92.95 -13.31
C VAL A 10 119.01 -91.42 -13.13
N PRO A 11 120.16 -90.87 -12.69
CA PRO A 11 120.35 -89.42 -12.68
C PRO A 11 120.28 -88.82 -14.08
N GLY A 12 120.93 -89.43 -15.09
CA GLY A 12 120.89 -88.95 -16.47
C GLY A 12 119.48 -88.94 -17.07
N LEU A 13 118.68 -89.98 -16.83
CA LEU A 13 117.29 -90.05 -17.28
C LEU A 13 116.40 -89.06 -16.52
N ALA A 14 116.61 -88.86 -15.21
CA ALA A 14 115.88 -87.87 -14.42
C ALA A 14 116.25 -86.43 -14.82
N THR A 15 117.50 -86.16 -15.20
CA THR A 15 117.93 -84.85 -15.70
C THR A 15 117.46 -84.60 -17.13
N VAL A 16 117.43 -85.62 -17.99
CA VAL A 16 116.90 -85.47 -19.36
C VAL A 16 115.37 -85.39 -19.33
N LEU A 17 114.67 -86.26 -18.63
CA LEU A 17 113.21 -86.16 -18.51
C LEU A 17 112.82 -84.91 -17.74
N GLY A 18 113.43 -84.63 -16.58
CA GLY A 18 113.16 -83.45 -15.78
C GLY A 18 113.57 -82.14 -16.47
N GLY A 19 114.68 -82.13 -17.20
CA GLY A 19 115.15 -80.98 -17.98
C GLY A 19 114.36 -80.76 -19.26
N THR A 20 113.88 -81.83 -19.91
CA THR A 20 112.99 -81.74 -21.08
C THR A 20 111.59 -81.34 -20.65
N THR A 21 111.03 -81.88 -19.56
CA THR A 21 109.72 -81.43 -19.05
C THR A 21 109.79 -80.00 -18.53
N LEU A 22 110.89 -79.60 -17.87
CA LEU A 22 111.10 -78.21 -17.45
C LEU A 22 111.30 -77.27 -18.64
N SER A 23 112.05 -77.67 -19.67
CA SER A 23 112.19 -76.87 -20.92
C SER A 23 110.87 -76.78 -21.67
N VAL A 24 110.11 -77.87 -21.81
CA VAL A 24 108.80 -77.85 -22.46
C VAL A 24 107.83 -76.99 -21.66
N ALA A 25 107.82 -77.06 -20.32
CA ALA A 25 106.98 -76.21 -19.48
C ALA A 25 107.38 -74.72 -19.51
N MET A 26 108.68 -74.42 -19.62
CA MET A 26 109.18 -73.04 -19.72
C MET A 26 108.97 -72.45 -21.13
N THR A 27 109.12 -73.24 -22.19
CA THR A 27 108.91 -72.77 -23.57
C THR A 27 107.45 -72.78 -24.00
N SER A 28 106.60 -73.65 -23.44
CA SER A 28 105.16 -73.65 -23.72
C SER A 28 104.46 -72.38 -23.23
N ALA A 29 104.92 -71.82 -22.11
CA ALA A 29 104.39 -70.55 -21.58
C ALA A 29 104.75 -69.35 -22.49
N ASP A 30 105.95 -69.35 -23.08
CA ASP A 30 106.37 -68.31 -24.05
C ASP A 30 105.63 -68.43 -25.40
N ILE A 31 105.38 -69.65 -25.89
CA ILE A 31 104.66 -69.86 -27.17
C ILE A 31 103.19 -69.46 -27.07
N ALA A 32 102.50 -69.87 -25.99
CA ALA A 32 101.10 -69.48 -25.78
C ALA A 32 100.98 -67.96 -25.60
N GLY A 33 101.92 -67.32 -24.88
CA GLY A 33 101.99 -65.87 -24.72
C GLY A 33 102.21 -65.11 -26.04
N ASP A 34 103.16 -65.54 -26.87
CA ASP A 34 103.43 -64.93 -28.19
C ASP A 34 102.24 -65.06 -29.14
N LEU A 35 101.66 -66.27 -29.25
CA LEU A 35 100.52 -66.50 -30.13
C LEU A 35 99.26 -65.75 -29.66
N THR A 36 99.05 -65.63 -28.35
CA THR A 36 97.95 -64.81 -27.80
C THR A 36 98.17 -63.33 -28.12
N ALA A 37 99.39 -62.81 -27.96
CA ALA A 37 99.71 -61.41 -28.29
C ALA A 37 99.50 -61.10 -29.78
N ARG A 38 99.93 -62.00 -30.67
CA ARG A 38 99.72 -61.88 -32.13
C ARG A 38 98.26 -62.07 -32.54
N GLY A 39 97.54 -62.98 -31.89
CA GLY A 39 96.11 -63.17 -32.06
C GLY A 39 95.34 -61.91 -31.69
N ASN A 40 95.61 -61.36 -30.50
CA ASN A 40 95.01 -60.11 -30.04
C ASN A 40 95.38 -58.94 -30.97
N ALA A 41 96.64 -58.85 -31.44
CA ALA A 41 97.04 -57.82 -32.41
C ALA A 41 96.33 -57.97 -33.77
N ALA A 42 96.07 -59.20 -34.22
CA ALA A 42 95.30 -59.44 -35.44
C ALA A 42 93.83 -59.02 -35.26
N MET A 43 93.26 -59.23 -34.08
CA MET A 43 91.88 -58.89 -33.74
C MET A 43 91.68 -57.46 -33.24
N ALA A 44 92.75 -56.69 -33.02
CA ALA A 44 92.70 -55.27 -32.64
C ALA A 44 92.20 -54.32 -33.77
N ALA A 45 91.73 -54.88 -34.89
CA ALA A 45 91.11 -54.10 -35.97
C ALA A 45 89.62 -53.86 -35.66
N SER A 46 89.11 -52.69 -36.03
CA SER A 46 87.71 -52.32 -35.82
C SER A 46 86.75 -53.37 -36.39
N GLY A 47 85.80 -53.83 -35.58
CA GLY A 47 84.79 -54.83 -35.96
C GLY A 47 85.00 -56.24 -35.39
N TYR A 48 86.07 -56.44 -34.61
CA TYR A 48 86.38 -57.71 -33.95
C TYR A 48 86.44 -57.60 -32.42
N ASP A 49 85.96 -56.49 -31.84
CA ASP A 49 86.02 -56.21 -30.40
C ASP A 49 85.22 -57.19 -29.54
N TRP A 50 84.32 -57.95 -30.17
CA TRP A 50 83.54 -59.02 -29.57
C TRP A 50 84.34 -60.31 -29.35
N ALA A 51 85.49 -60.46 -30.01
CA ALA A 51 86.23 -61.72 -30.08
C ALA A 51 87.19 -61.87 -28.88
N GLU A 52 86.93 -62.86 -28.05
CA GLU A 52 87.85 -63.29 -27.00
C GLU A 52 88.65 -64.50 -27.48
N LEU A 53 89.97 -64.45 -27.28
CA LEU A 53 90.88 -65.51 -27.66
C LEU A 53 91.40 -66.21 -26.42
N SER A 54 91.18 -67.51 -26.34
CA SER A 54 91.82 -68.37 -25.34
C SER A 54 92.69 -69.40 -26.06
N LEU A 55 93.96 -69.50 -25.68
CA LEU A 55 94.89 -70.46 -26.25
C LEU A 55 95.25 -71.55 -25.24
N ASP A 56 95.15 -72.80 -25.68
CA ASP A 56 95.80 -73.93 -25.03
C ASP A 56 96.99 -74.38 -25.89
N VAL A 57 98.19 -73.92 -25.52
CA VAL A 57 99.48 -74.15 -26.20
C VAL A 57 99.52 -73.66 -27.66
N ARG A 58 98.79 -74.30 -28.58
CA ARG A 58 98.68 -73.95 -30.02
C ARG A 58 97.26 -74.07 -30.56
N ASP A 59 96.30 -74.50 -29.75
CA ASP A 59 94.89 -74.59 -30.14
C ASP A 59 94.17 -73.35 -29.63
N LEU A 60 93.58 -72.58 -30.55
CA LEU A 60 92.88 -71.35 -30.23
C LEU A 60 91.39 -71.63 -30.12
N THR A 61 90.77 -71.13 -29.06
CA THR A 61 89.32 -71.02 -28.93
C THR A 61 88.93 -69.56 -29.15
N LEU A 62 88.07 -69.33 -30.13
CA LEU A 62 87.48 -68.02 -30.41
C LEU A 62 86.08 -68.02 -29.78
N SER A 63 85.91 -67.25 -28.72
CA SER A 63 84.63 -67.06 -28.02
C SER A 63 84.16 -65.62 -28.13
N GLY A 64 82.90 -65.38 -27.73
CA GLY A 64 82.27 -64.05 -27.77
C GLY A 64 80.89 -64.10 -28.38
N THR A 65 80.25 -62.93 -28.47
CA THR A 65 78.90 -62.78 -29.03
C THR A 65 78.94 -61.79 -30.19
N THR A 66 78.44 -62.18 -31.35
CA THR A 66 78.37 -61.30 -32.52
C THR A 66 77.01 -61.36 -33.21
N THR A 67 76.70 -60.31 -33.96
CA THR A 67 75.42 -60.13 -34.67
C THR A 67 75.49 -60.57 -36.14
N ASP A 68 76.69 -60.76 -36.70
CA ASP A 68 76.90 -61.13 -38.09
C ASP A 68 77.75 -62.42 -38.22
N PRO A 69 77.16 -63.53 -38.72
CA PRO A 69 77.91 -64.77 -38.94
C PRO A 69 79.07 -64.62 -39.94
N ALA A 70 79.01 -63.67 -40.88
CA ALA A 70 80.10 -63.44 -41.83
C ALA A 70 81.36 -62.88 -41.15
N ILE A 71 81.21 -62.11 -40.07
CA ILE A 71 82.33 -61.57 -39.29
C ILE A 71 83.03 -62.70 -38.52
N VAL A 72 82.30 -63.73 -38.09
CA VAL A 72 82.89 -64.94 -37.46
C VAL A 72 83.82 -65.65 -38.43
N GLU A 73 83.35 -65.92 -39.66
CA GLU A 73 84.16 -66.58 -40.70
C GLU A 73 85.39 -65.75 -41.09
N ALA A 74 85.23 -64.42 -41.18
CA ALA A 74 86.34 -63.51 -41.44
C ALA A 74 87.36 -63.49 -40.28
N ALA A 75 86.90 -63.52 -39.03
CA ALA A 75 87.74 -63.61 -37.84
C ALA A 75 88.55 -64.92 -37.83
N ILE A 76 87.89 -66.05 -38.08
CA ILE A 76 88.54 -67.37 -38.15
C ILE A 76 89.60 -67.37 -39.26
N THR A 77 89.27 -66.86 -40.45
CA THR A 77 90.21 -66.77 -41.58
C THR A 77 91.44 -65.94 -41.23
N ARG A 78 91.23 -64.81 -40.52
CA ARG A 78 92.29 -63.90 -40.11
C ARG A 78 93.20 -64.51 -39.04
N LEU A 79 92.63 -65.21 -38.06
CA LEU A 79 93.38 -65.94 -37.05
C LEU A 79 94.13 -67.13 -37.64
N ALA A 80 93.55 -67.83 -38.62
CA ALA A 80 94.19 -68.96 -39.30
C ALA A 80 95.45 -68.57 -40.07
N ALA A 81 95.60 -67.28 -40.46
CA ALA A 81 96.78 -66.76 -41.14
C ALA A 81 98.00 -66.58 -40.22
N ILE A 82 97.85 -66.75 -38.90
CA ILE A 82 98.92 -66.57 -37.91
C ILE A 82 99.76 -67.85 -37.82
N GLU A 83 101.02 -67.81 -38.28
CA GLU A 83 101.92 -68.96 -38.23
C GLU A 83 102.14 -69.48 -36.80
N GLY A 84 101.77 -70.74 -36.54
CA GLY A 84 101.95 -71.37 -35.24
C GLY A 84 100.64 -71.80 -34.58
N ILE A 85 99.49 -71.28 -34.99
CA ILE A 85 98.18 -71.82 -34.56
C ILE A 85 97.93 -73.15 -35.28
N ARG A 86 97.44 -74.16 -34.54
CA ARG A 86 97.20 -75.52 -35.07
C ARG A 86 95.74 -75.75 -35.42
N THR A 87 94.83 -75.42 -34.52
CA THR A 87 93.37 -75.51 -34.71
C THR A 87 92.69 -74.28 -34.14
N ILE A 88 91.54 -73.93 -34.71
CA ILE A 88 90.67 -72.86 -34.20
C ILE A 88 89.31 -73.50 -33.92
N THR A 89 88.86 -73.42 -32.67
CA THR A 89 87.54 -73.89 -32.24
C THR A 89 86.63 -72.67 -32.06
N PRO A 90 85.59 -72.50 -32.90
CA PRO A 90 84.64 -71.42 -32.72
C PRO A 90 83.63 -71.77 -31.63
N ALA A 91 83.64 -71.01 -30.54
CA ALA A 91 82.67 -71.04 -29.44
C ALA A 91 81.89 -69.71 -29.39
N VAL A 92 81.48 -69.22 -30.57
CA VAL A 92 80.84 -67.91 -30.74
C VAL A 92 79.32 -68.05 -30.65
N THR A 93 78.67 -67.18 -29.90
CA THR A 93 77.21 -67.10 -29.81
C THR A 93 76.67 -66.05 -30.77
N LEU A 94 75.66 -66.39 -31.58
CA LEU A 94 74.95 -65.40 -32.41
C LEU A 94 73.87 -64.69 -31.61
N ALA A 95 73.91 -63.36 -31.62
CA ALA A 95 72.91 -62.53 -30.96
C ALA A 95 71.49 -62.75 -31.55
N PRO A 96 70.44 -62.75 -30.71
CA PRO A 96 69.07 -63.00 -31.16
C PRO A 96 68.62 -61.96 -32.20
N MET A 97 67.80 -62.39 -33.16
CA MET A 97 67.29 -61.51 -34.22
C MET A 97 66.10 -60.70 -33.70
N ALA A 98 66.18 -59.37 -33.79
CA ALA A 98 65.10 -58.46 -33.44
C ALA A 98 64.37 -57.95 -34.71
N ARG A 99 63.03 -58.01 -34.70
CA ARG A 99 62.15 -57.41 -35.72
C ARG A 99 60.82 -56.97 -35.06
N PRO A 100 60.48 -55.68 -35.05
CA PRO A 100 61.29 -54.55 -35.50
C PRO A 100 62.57 -54.39 -34.65
N TYR A 101 63.58 -53.75 -35.23
CA TYR A 101 64.83 -53.43 -34.54
C TYR A 101 64.68 -52.11 -33.78
N ILE A 102 64.42 -52.20 -32.48
CA ILE A 102 64.06 -51.05 -31.64
C ILE A 102 65.25 -50.57 -30.80
N LEU A 103 65.46 -49.26 -30.79
CA LEU A 103 66.17 -48.53 -29.73
C LEU A 103 65.21 -47.50 -29.14
N GLN A 104 65.13 -47.47 -27.82
CA GLN A 104 64.31 -46.53 -27.08
C GLN A 104 65.23 -45.67 -26.21
N ALA A 105 65.11 -44.36 -26.36
CA ALA A 105 65.83 -43.38 -25.56
C ALA A 105 64.79 -42.56 -24.80
N THR A 106 64.89 -42.53 -23.47
CA THR A 106 63.94 -41.79 -22.61
C THR A 106 64.68 -40.81 -21.72
N ILE A 107 63.99 -39.78 -21.26
CA ILE A 107 64.45 -38.84 -20.25
C ILE A 107 63.30 -38.53 -19.30
N ASP A 108 63.59 -38.48 -18.00
CA ASP A 108 62.64 -38.05 -16.97
C ASP A 108 63.41 -37.26 -15.91
N GLN A 109 63.06 -35.99 -15.71
CA GLN A 109 63.72 -35.06 -14.77
C GLN A 109 65.27 -35.09 -14.89
N ASP A 110 65.78 -34.89 -16.11
CA ASP A 110 67.20 -34.96 -16.48
C ASP A 110 67.87 -36.35 -16.41
N ALA A 111 67.16 -37.40 -15.96
CA ALA A 111 67.68 -38.76 -15.96
C ALA A 111 67.39 -39.45 -17.31
N ALA A 112 68.43 -39.57 -18.15
CA ALA A 112 68.34 -40.31 -19.40
C ALA A 112 68.41 -41.83 -19.17
N SER A 113 67.69 -42.61 -19.97
CA SER A 113 67.88 -44.07 -20.04
C SER A 113 67.78 -44.57 -21.47
N LEU A 114 68.52 -45.64 -21.77
CA LEU A 114 68.52 -46.30 -23.08
C LEU A 114 68.12 -47.76 -22.92
N SER A 115 67.33 -48.27 -23.86
CA SER A 115 66.99 -49.69 -23.93
C SER A 115 66.82 -50.16 -25.36
N GLY A 116 66.97 -51.47 -25.57
CA GLY A 116 66.72 -52.11 -26.87
C GLY A 116 67.95 -52.77 -27.51
N GLY A 117 67.89 -52.94 -28.83
CA GLY A 117 68.89 -53.66 -29.61
C GLY A 117 70.06 -52.80 -30.07
N VAL A 118 71.29 -53.29 -29.91
CA VAL A 118 72.51 -52.69 -30.47
C VAL A 118 73.29 -53.68 -31.34
N PRO A 119 73.97 -53.20 -32.39
CA PRO A 119 74.58 -54.07 -33.39
C PRO A 119 75.91 -54.69 -32.96
N ASP A 120 76.67 -54.02 -32.10
CA ASP A 120 77.94 -54.47 -31.55
C ASP A 120 78.32 -53.64 -30.31
N GLU A 121 79.31 -54.13 -29.56
CA GLU A 121 79.76 -53.49 -28.32
C GLU A 121 80.38 -52.11 -28.55
N ALA A 122 81.05 -51.90 -29.68
CA ALA A 122 81.59 -50.60 -30.04
C ALA A 122 80.48 -49.55 -30.20
N THR A 123 79.36 -49.92 -30.82
CA THR A 123 78.18 -49.06 -30.94
C THR A 123 77.53 -48.86 -29.58
N ARG A 124 77.41 -49.90 -28.75
CA ARG A 124 76.88 -49.79 -27.39
C ARG A 124 77.65 -48.77 -26.55
N HIS A 125 78.98 -48.90 -26.47
CA HIS A 125 79.84 -47.95 -25.75
C HIS A 125 79.72 -46.53 -26.28
N ARG A 126 79.57 -46.36 -27.60
CA ARG A 126 79.38 -45.04 -28.22
C ARG A 126 78.07 -44.39 -27.79
N LEU A 127 76.95 -45.13 -27.86
CA LEU A 127 75.64 -44.62 -27.46
C LEU A 127 75.59 -44.30 -25.96
N LEU A 128 76.17 -45.16 -25.11
CA LEU A 128 76.33 -44.91 -23.67
C LEU A 128 77.12 -43.63 -23.39
N ALA A 129 78.28 -43.47 -24.03
CA ALA A 129 79.11 -42.27 -23.88
C ALA A 129 78.40 -41.00 -24.35
N MET A 130 77.61 -41.07 -25.42
CA MET A 130 76.80 -39.95 -25.91
C MET A 130 75.66 -39.58 -24.96
N ALA A 131 75.00 -40.57 -24.36
CA ALA A 131 73.94 -40.35 -23.38
C ALA A 131 74.46 -39.98 -21.99
N GLY A 132 75.78 -40.06 -21.76
CA GLY A 132 76.38 -39.82 -20.45
C GLY A 132 76.04 -40.89 -19.41
N LEU A 133 75.81 -42.13 -19.87
CA LEU A 133 75.41 -43.26 -19.02
C LEU A 133 76.57 -44.24 -18.84
N ASP A 134 76.75 -44.72 -17.60
CA ASP A 134 77.72 -45.78 -17.29
C ASP A 134 77.21 -47.17 -17.72
N ASP A 135 75.89 -47.40 -17.68
CA ASP A 135 75.23 -48.64 -18.09
C ASP A 135 73.78 -48.38 -18.57
N ALA A 136 73.24 -49.28 -19.38
CA ALA A 136 71.88 -49.23 -19.91
C ALA A 136 71.38 -50.62 -20.34
N ASP A 137 70.05 -50.80 -20.47
CA ASP A 137 69.41 -52.07 -20.92
C ASP A 137 69.52 -52.27 -22.44
N LEU A 138 70.75 -52.20 -22.95
CA LEU A 138 71.09 -52.39 -24.34
C LEU A 138 71.62 -53.81 -24.55
N GLN A 139 70.95 -54.56 -25.41
CA GLN A 139 71.29 -55.95 -25.71
C GLN A 139 71.77 -56.09 -27.15
N LEU A 140 72.76 -56.96 -27.37
CA LEU A 140 73.23 -57.27 -28.70
C LEU A 140 72.12 -57.99 -29.48
N HIS A 141 71.66 -57.40 -30.58
CA HIS A 141 70.63 -57.97 -31.46
C HIS A 141 71.08 -57.97 -32.91
N SER A 142 70.76 -59.06 -33.62
CA SER A 142 70.92 -59.17 -35.07
C SER A 142 69.64 -58.75 -35.81
N GLY A 143 69.72 -58.58 -37.14
CA GLY A 143 68.57 -58.19 -37.96
C GLY A 143 68.38 -56.67 -38.12
N MET A 144 69.39 -55.87 -37.79
CA MET A 144 69.36 -54.42 -37.98
C MET A 144 69.12 -54.05 -39.47
N PRO A 145 68.45 -52.91 -39.75
CA PRO A 145 68.31 -52.38 -41.10
C PRO A 145 69.64 -51.79 -41.63
N ASP A 146 69.61 -50.77 -42.48
CA ASP A 146 70.86 -50.11 -42.91
C ASP A 146 71.63 -49.55 -41.71
N ARG A 147 72.81 -50.11 -41.45
CA ARG A 147 73.62 -49.79 -40.26
C ARG A 147 73.93 -48.30 -40.13
N ARG A 148 74.27 -47.64 -41.23
CA ARG A 148 74.65 -46.22 -41.21
C ARG A 148 73.45 -45.33 -40.86
N SER A 149 72.31 -45.59 -41.49
CA SER A 149 71.06 -44.86 -41.25
C SER A 149 70.56 -45.12 -39.83
N TRP A 150 70.58 -46.37 -39.37
CA TRP A 150 70.17 -46.72 -38.01
C TRP A 150 71.03 -46.03 -36.94
N VAL A 151 72.37 -46.08 -37.06
CA VAL A 151 73.27 -45.40 -36.11
C VAL A 151 73.03 -43.89 -36.13
N SER A 152 72.78 -43.28 -37.29
CA SER A 152 72.44 -41.86 -37.38
C SER A 152 71.12 -41.54 -36.68
N GLY A 153 70.13 -42.44 -36.75
CA GLY A 153 68.87 -42.34 -36.02
C GLY A 153 69.05 -42.48 -34.51
N ALA A 154 69.91 -43.39 -34.07
CA ALA A 154 70.23 -43.60 -32.66
C ALA A 154 70.94 -42.39 -32.06
N GLU A 155 71.93 -41.84 -32.78
CA GLU A 155 72.63 -40.60 -32.40
C GLU A 155 71.65 -39.42 -32.35
N PHE A 156 70.73 -39.32 -33.33
CA PHE A 156 69.66 -38.32 -33.32
C PHE A 156 68.73 -38.46 -32.12
N ALA A 157 68.31 -39.68 -31.78
CA ALA A 157 67.44 -39.91 -30.63
C ALA A 157 68.10 -39.43 -29.33
N ILE A 158 69.37 -39.76 -29.11
CA ILE A 158 70.10 -39.36 -27.90
C ILE A 158 70.34 -37.86 -27.84
N ASP A 159 70.81 -37.23 -28.94
CA ASP A 159 71.14 -35.79 -28.92
C ASP A 159 69.92 -34.89 -28.71
N ASN A 160 68.73 -35.34 -29.12
CA ASN A 160 67.50 -34.57 -28.98
C ASN A 160 66.76 -34.78 -27.65
N LEU A 161 67.17 -35.74 -26.81
CA LEU A 161 66.61 -35.89 -25.46
C LEU A 161 66.81 -34.64 -24.60
N LYS A 162 67.87 -33.85 -24.85
CA LYS A 162 68.18 -32.64 -24.08
C LYS A 162 67.06 -31.60 -24.05
N TYR A 163 66.16 -31.60 -25.04
CA TYR A 163 65.05 -30.67 -25.13
C TYR A 163 63.87 -31.04 -24.21
N PHE A 164 63.81 -32.28 -23.71
CA PHE A 164 62.67 -32.81 -22.95
C PHE A 164 62.93 -32.88 -21.44
N ASP A 165 62.00 -32.41 -20.63
CA ASP A 165 61.98 -32.66 -19.19
C ASP A 165 61.53 -34.10 -18.91
N GLN A 166 60.50 -34.53 -19.63
CA GLN A 166 60.02 -35.90 -19.69
C GLN A 166 59.75 -36.26 -21.15
N GLY A 167 60.38 -37.29 -21.69
CA GLY A 167 60.19 -37.64 -23.09
C GLY A 167 60.81 -38.96 -23.51
N GLU A 168 60.45 -39.38 -24.70
CA GLU A 168 60.83 -40.64 -25.32
C GLU A 168 61.05 -40.43 -26.82
N ILE A 169 62.16 -40.96 -27.32
CA ILE A 169 62.43 -41.08 -28.74
C ILE A 169 62.68 -42.55 -29.05
N VAL A 170 61.80 -43.12 -29.87
CA VAL A 170 61.84 -44.52 -30.28
C VAL A 170 62.30 -44.61 -31.74
N LEU A 171 63.44 -45.25 -31.96
CA LEU A 171 63.88 -45.67 -33.27
C LEU A 171 63.43 -47.12 -33.50
N SER A 172 62.45 -47.32 -34.38
CA SER A 172 61.96 -48.64 -34.80
C SER A 172 62.32 -48.86 -36.27
N ASP A 173 63.25 -49.79 -36.51
CA ASP A 173 63.93 -49.96 -37.80
C ASP A 173 64.53 -48.62 -38.29
N LEU A 174 63.96 -47.98 -39.33
CA LEU A 174 64.41 -46.68 -39.83
C LEU A 174 63.39 -45.55 -39.58
N THR A 175 62.48 -45.76 -38.64
CA THR A 175 61.42 -44.81 -38.27
C THR A 175 61.68 -44.24 -36.87
N VAL A 176 61.75 -42.92 -36.75
CA VAL A 176 61.94 -42.22 -35.47
C VAL A 176 60.61 -41.63 -35.02
N SER A 177 60.09 -42.08 -33.89
CA SER A 177 58.96 -41.46 -33.20
C SER A 177 59.46 -40.67 -32.01
N VAL A 178 58.85 -39.51 -31.77
CA VAL A 178 59.25 -38.55 -30.72
C VAL A 178 58.02 -38.22 -29.91
N ALA A 179 58.07 -38.40 -28.59
CA ALA A 179 56.99 -38.02 -27.69
C ALA A 179 57.54 -37.37 -26.43
N GLY A 180 56.85 -36.38 -25.87
CA GLY A 180 57.20 -35.84 -24.55
C GLY A 180 57.02 -34.33 -24.38
N ARG A 181 57.37 -33.86 -23.19
CA ARG A 181 57.26 -32.49 -22.73
C ARG A 181 58.60 -31.77 -22.72
N ALA A 182 58.65 -30.61 -23.34
CA ALA A 182 59.85 -29.77 -23.39
C ALA A 182 60.25 -29.21 -22.01
N LYS A 183 61.53 -28.88 -21.81
CA LYS A 183 62.04 -28.27 -20.56
C LYS A 183 61.70 -26.78 -20.43
N SER A 184 61.64 -26.08 -21.54
CA SER A 184 61.30 -24.66 -21.61
C SER A 184 60.61 -24.32 -22.91
N GLU A 185 59.97 -23.14 -22.99
CA GLU A 185 59.42 -22.63 -24.26
C GLU A 185 60.52 -22.55 -25.34
N ARG A 186 61.73 -22.15 -24.96
CA ARG A 186 62.86 -22.07 -25.89
C ARG A 186 63.21 -23.45 -26.44
N ASP A 187 63.31 -24.45 -25.58
CA ASP A 187 63.62 -25.82 -25.98
C ASP A 187 62.53 -26.42 -26.86
N TYR A 188 61.26 -26.11 -26.58
CA TYR A 188 60.13 -26.49 -27.43
C TYR A 188 60.26 -25.88 -28.84
N ARG A 189 60.57 -24.59 -28.94
CA ARG A 189 60.76 -23.91 -30.24
C ARG A 189 61.99 -24.43 -30.99
N ASP A 190 63.10 -24.66 -30.29
CA ASP A 190 64.31 -25.22 -30.88
C ASP A 190 64.07 -26.65 -31.40
N LEU A 191 63.34 -27.47 -30.64
CA LEU A 191 62.93 -28.81 -31.05
C LEU A 191 62.01 -28.78 -32.28
N LEU A 192 61.05 -27.86 -32.37
CA LEU A 192 60.21 -27.68 -33.56
C LEU A 192 61.04 -27.35 -34.81
N ILE A 193 62.12 -26.58 -34.67
CA ILE A 193 63.05 -26.30 -35.78
C ILE A 193 63.75 -27.59 -36.22
N VAL A 194 64.21 -28.41 -35.27
CA VAL A 194 64.84 -29.71 -35.58
C VAL A 194 63.86 -30.64 -36.31
N LEU A 195 62.63 -30.76 -35.81
CA LEU A 195 61.61 -31.63 -36.41
C LEU A 195 61.18 -31.16 -37.81
N ARG A 196 61.08 -29.84 -38.03
CA ARG A 196 60.78 -29.28 -39.36
C ARG A 196 61.91 -29.47 -40.36
N ALA A 197 63.17 -29.57 -39.91
CA ALA A 197 64.31 -29.84 -40.78
C ALA A 197 64.26 -31.27 -41.39
N GLY A 198 63.45 -32.17 -40.83
CA GLY A 198 63.33 -33.55 -41.25
C GLY A 198 64.28 -34.50 -40.49
N PRO A 199 64.02 -35.82 -40.55
CA PRO A 199 64.88 -36.79 -39.89
C PRO A 199 66.22 -36.91 -40.65
N PRO A 200 67.28 -37.48 -40.04
CA PRO A 200 68.54 -37.70 -40.74
C PRO A 200 68.36 -38.54 -42.03
N THR A 201 69.27 -38.38 -42.98
CA THR A 201 69.17 -39.06 -44.29
C THR A 201 69.05 -40.58 -44.12
N GLY A 202 68.03 -41.17 -44.76
CA GLY A 202 67.75 -42.61 -44.68
C GLY A 202 66.73 -43.01 -43.61
N LEU A 203 66.22 -42.05 -42.82
CA LEU A 203 65.15 -42.26 -41.84
C LEU A 203 63.85 -41.57 -42.24
N ALA A 204 62.76 -41.98 -41.59
CA ALA A 204 61.45 -41.32 -41.64
C ALA A 204 61.00 -40.95 -40.22
N PHE A 205 60.20 -39.90 -40.07
CA PHE A 205 59.50 -39.66 -38.81
C PHE A 205 58.25 -40.54 -38.73
N GLY A 206 58.03 -41.11 -37.56
CA GLY A 206 56.80 -41.79 -37.17
C GLY A 206 55.85 -40.81 -36.47
N ALA A 207 55.35 -41.20 -35.30
CA ALA A 207 54.52 -40.33 -34.47
C ALA A 207 55.38 -39.23 -33.83
N VAL A 208 54.92 -37.98 -33.89
CA VAL A 208 55.54 -36.83 -33.21
C VAL A 208 54.49 -36.19 -32.33
N ASP A 209 54.64 -36.33 -31.02
CA ASP A 209 53.69 -35.86 -30.01
C ASP A 209 54.45 -35.09 -28.91
N ILE A 210 54.63 -33.79 -29.13
CA ILE A 210 55.44 -32.95 -28.26
C ILE A 210 54.61 -31.84 -27.64
N THR A 211 54.78 -31.62 -26.33
CA THR A 211 54.08 -30.58 -25.57
C THR A 211 55.06 -29.52 -25.05
N PRO A 212 54.64 -28.25 -24.90
CA PRO A 212 55.45 -27.22 -24.27
C PRO A 212 55.76 -27.51 -22.80
N ALA A 213 56.65 -26.73 -22.20
CA ALA A 213 57.00 -26.88 -20.79
C ALA A 213 55.79 -26.77 -19.85
N LEU A 214 55.78 -27.58 -18.79
CA LEU A 214 54.72 -27.56 -17.77
C LEU A 214 54.74 -26.23 -17.03
N VAL A 215 53.57 -25.62 -16.88
CA VAL A 215 53.37 -24.38 -16.12
C VAL A 215 52.42 -24.63 -14.97
N GLU A 216 52.91 -24.49 -13.74
CA GLU A 216 52.11 -24.62 -12.52
C GLU A 216 52.32 -23.41 -11.58
N PRO A 217 51.25 -22.67 -11.21
CA PRO A 217 49.87 -22.81 -11.69
C PRO A 217 49.72 -22.28 -13.12
N TYR A 218 48.91 -22.95 -13.93
CA TYR A 218 48.55 -22.47 -15.26
C TYR A 218 47.74 -21.17 -15.15
N GLN A 219 48.14 -20.14 -15.89
CA GLN A 219 47.55 -18.79 -15.84
C GLN A 219 47.24 -18.27 -17.23
N TRP A 220 46.01 -17.80 -17.40
CA TRP A 220 45.53 -17.10 -18.58
C TRP A 220 44.62 -15.95 -18.16
N SER A 221 44.70 -14.81 -18.84
CA SER A 221 43.85 -13.65 -18.57
C SER A 221 43.51 -12.88 -19.84
N ALA A 222 42.35 -12.24 -19.82
CA ALA A 222 41.90 -11.31 -20.83
C ALA A 222 41.34 -10.04 -20.15
N SER A 223 41.58 -8.87 -20.73
CA SER A 223 41.05 -7.59 -20.25
C SER A 223 40.43 -6.79 -21.39
N PHE A 224 39.31 -6.12 -21.12
CA PHE A 224 38.62 -5.27 -22.09
C PHE A 224 38.47 -3.86 -21.54
N ASP A 225 39.03 -2.89 -22.27
CA ASP A 225 39.03 -1.46 -21.90
C ASP A 225 37.91 -0.65 -22.57
N GLY A 226 36.95 -1.33 -23.22
CA GLY A 226 35.91 -0.72 -24.05
C GLY A 226 36.29 -0.53 -25.52
N LYS A 227 37.55 -0.78 -25.90
CA LYS A 227 38.05 -0.60 -27.27
C LYS A 227 38.84 -1.79 -27.80
N ARG A 228 39.61 -2.48 -26.98
CA ARG A 228 40.45 -3.63 -27.35
C ARG A 228 40.44 -4.68 -26.26
N ILE A 229 40.54 -5.95 -26.66
CA ILE A 229 40.76 -7.07 -25.73
C ILE A 229 42.26 -7.38 -25.73
N GLU A 230 42.87 -7.41 -24.55
CA GLU A 230 44.26 -7.84 -24.38
C GLU A 230 44.30 -9.16 -23.63
N VAL A 231 44.88 -10.18 -24.28
CA VAL A 231 44.96 -11.55 -23.78
C VAL A 231 46.43 -11.88 -23.45
N THR A 232 46.69 -12.34 -22.23
CA THR A 232 48.04 -12.66 -21.74
C THR A 232 48.05 -13.99 -20.97
N GLY A 233 49.25 -14.54 -20.74
CA GLY A 233 49.43 -15.82 -20.04
C GLY A 233 49.85 -16.94 -20.99
N PHE A 234 49.44 -18.17 -20.67
CA PHE A 234 49.88 -19.38 -21.37
C PHE A 234 48.80 -20.00 -22.26
N VAL A 235 49.23 -20.65 -23.34
CA VAL A 235 48.41 -21.47 -24.24
C VAL A 235 49.14 -22.78 -24.57
N PRO A 236 48.40 -23.90 -24.79
CA PRO A 236 48.99 -25.22 -24.97
C PRO A 236 49.72 -25.39 -26.31
N ASP A 237 49.32 -24.63 -27.33
CA ASP A 237 49.89 -24.72 -28.68
C ASP A 237 49.69 -23.43 -29.49
N ASP A 238 50.42 -23.34 -30.61
CA ASP A 238 50.33 -22.21 -31.54
C ASP A 238 48.93 -22.08 -32.17
N ALA A 239 48.18 -23.19 -32.32
CA ALA A 239 46.85 -23.17 -32.91
C ALA A 239 45.83 -22.47 -32.00
N SER A 240 45.95 -22.65 -30.70
CA SER A 240 45.14 -22.01 -29.67
C SER A 240 45.51 -20.54 -29.53
N ALA A 241 46.80 -20.20 -29.59
CA ALA A 241 47.25 -18.81 -29.66
C ALA A 241 46.63 -18.06 -30.85
N GLU A 242 46.63 -18.71 -32.02
CA GLU A 242 46.08 -18.16 -33.25
C GLU A 242 44.55 -18.01 -33.17
N ARG A 243 43.85 -19.02 -32.65
CA ARG A 243 42.39 -19.00 -32.46
C ARG A 243 41.96 -17.79 -31.62
N LEU A 244 42.64 -17.52 -30.50
CA LEU A 244 42.33 -16.37 -29.64
C LEU A 244 42.66 -15.04 -30.34
N ARG A 245 43.76 -14.98 -31.10
CA ARG A 245 44.16 -13.78 -31.85
C ARG A 245 43.17 -13.42 -32.97
N THR A 246 42.54 -14.41 -33.58
CA THR A 246 41.58 -14.23 -34.70
C THR A 246 40.12 -14.40 -34.26
N ALA A 247 39.83 -14.37 -32.96
CA ALA A 247 38.46 -14.49 -32.46
C ALA A 247 37.59 -13.36 -33.02
N ASP A 248 36.43 -13.71 -33.58
CA ASP A 248 35.47 -12.74 -34.13
C ASP A 248 34.57 -12.19 -33.02
N VAL A 249 35.04 -11.12 -32.37
CA VAL A 249 34.33 -10.42 -31.29
C VAL A 249 33.71 -9.12 -31.79
N SER A 250 32.84 -9.20 -32.80
CA SER A 250 32.07 -8.06 -33.32
C SER A 250 32.92 -6.85 -33.74
N GLY A 251 34.12 -7.10 -34.27
CA GLY A 251 35.04 -6.05 -34.72
C GLY A 251 35.94 -5.43 -33.63
N ILE A 252 35.90 -5.93 -32.39
CA ILE A 252 36.83 -5.52 -31.33
C ILE A 252 38.21 -6.14 -31.60
N PRO A 253 39.30 -5.35 -31.71
CA PRO A 253 40.63 -5.88 -31.91
C PRO A 253 41.11 -6.67 -30.68
N VAL A 254 41.60 -7.90 -30.92
CA VAL A 254 42.24 -8.74 -29.90
C VAL A 254 43.76 -8.69 -30.06
N ALA A 255 44.45 -8.23 -29.01
CA ALA A 255 45.90 -8.25 -28.91
C ALA A 255 46.34 -9.41 -28.01
N THR A 256 47.35 -10.17 -28.44
CA THR A 256 47.86 -11.32 -27.68
C THR A 256 49.30 -11.11 -27.23
N GLY A 257 49.54 -11.33 -25.93
CA GLY A 257 50.85 -11.45 -25.29
C GLY A 257 51.01 -12.86 -24.69
N LEU A 258 50.71 -13.87 -25.49
CA LEU A 258 50.64 -15.28 -25.07
C LEU A 258 51.99 -15.99 -25.21
N ALA A 259 52.34 -16.81 -24.23
CA ALA A 259 53.48 -17.72 -24.25
C ALA A 259 53.00 -19.18 -24.37
N LEU A 260 53.86 -20.07 -24.86
CA LEU A 260 53.54 -21.50 -24.93
C LEU A 260 53.84 -22.20 -23.60
N GLY A 261 52.87 -22.95 -23.08
CA GLY A 261 53.00 -23.71 -21.83
C GLY A 261 51.92 -24.79 -21.74
N SER A 262 52.26 -25.94 -21.16
CA SER A 262 51.31 -27.04 -20.89
C SER A 262 50.85 -27.01 -19.44
N GLY A 263 49.76 -27.74 -19.13
CA GLY A 263 49.13 -27.77 -17.80
C GLY A 263 47.78 -27.06 -17.77
N GLU A 264 47.20 -26.84 -18.95
CA GLU A 264 45.89 -26.26 -19.14
C GLU A 264 44.80 -27.13 -18.46
N PRO A 265 43.75 -26.51 -17.91
CA PRO A 265 42.62 -27.26 -17.40
C PRO A 265 41.79 -27.88 -18.53
N ASP A 266 41.01 -28.91 -18.19
CA ASP A 266 40.08 -29.55 -19.12
C ASP A 266 39.11 -28.51 -19.73
N GLY A 267 38.93 -28.55 -21.06
CA GLY A 267 38.05 -27.63 -21.77
C GLY A 267 38.57 -26.20 -21.90
N PHE A 268 39.88 -25.96 -21.66
CA PHE A 268 40.50 -24.64 -21.77
C PHE A 268 40.23 -23.94 -23.11
N ALA A 269 40.28 -24.68 -24.22
CA ALA A 269 40.12 -24.11 -25.56
C ALA A 269 38.73 -23.50 -25.76
N GLU A 270 37.68 -24.23 -25.39
CA GLU A 270 36.29 -23.77 -25.44
C GLU A 270 36.04 -22.66 -24.44
N LEU A 271 36.51 -22.82 -23.20
CA LEU A 271 36.28 -21.86 -22.12
C LEU A 271 36.95 -20.51 -22.37
N SER A 272 38.22 -20.49 -22.78
CA SER A 272 38.94 -19.25 -23.10
C SER A 272 38.29 -18.47 -24.25
N GLN A 273 37.71 -19.17 -25.23
CA GLN A 273 36.95 -18.55 -26.30
C GLN A 273 35.63 -17.95 -25.78
N ILE A 274 34.83 -18.71 -25.03
CA ILE A 274 33.57 -18.22 -24.46
C ILE A 274 33.83 -17.00 -23.57
N LEU A 275 34.90 -17.01 -22.75
CA LEU A 275 35.25 -15.87 -21.90
C LEU A 275 35.59 -14.61 -22.71
N ILE A 276 36.31 -14.73 -23.82
CA ILE A 276 36.57 -13.60 -24.73
C ILE A 276 35.27 -13.09 -25.36
N GLU A 277 34.39 -13.99 -25.81
CA GLU A 277 33.10 -13.64 -26.42
C GLU A 277 32.17 -12.94 -25.42
N GLN A 278 32.09 -13.42 -24.17
CA GLN A 278 31.29 -12.76 -23.13
C GLN A 278 31.91 -11.43 -22.69
N LEU A 279 33.24 -11.37 -22.57
CA LEU A 279 33.96 -10.14 -22.23
C LEU A 279 33.72 -9.03 -23.26
N ALA A 280 33.60 -9.38 -24.54
CA ALA A 280 33.27 -8.46 -25.64
C ALA A 280 31.87 -7.84 -25.55
N ARG A 281 30.95 -8.43 -24.76
CA ARG A 281 29.58 -7.92 -24.55
C ARG A 281 29.50 -6.89 -23.42
N LEU A 282 30.52 -6.80 -22.58
CA LEU A 282 30.60 -5.83 -21.47
C LEU A 282 31.01 -4.44 -21.99
N GLU A 283 30.83 -3.37 -21.20
CA GLU A 283 31.40 -2.05 -21.45
C GLU A 283 32.92 -2.03 -21.16
N TYR A 284 33.34 -2.73 -20.11
CA TYR A 284 34.73 -2.99 -19.70
C TYR A 284 34.73 -4.18 -18.73
N GLY A 285 35.87 -4.86 -18.59
CA GLY A 285 35.97 -6.01 -17.68
C GLY A 285 37.27 -6.79 -17.80
N SER A 286 37.31 -7.93 -17.12
CA SER A 286 38.41 -8.89 -17.21
C SER A 286 37.90 -10.32 -17.06
N ALA A 287 38.63 -11.26 -17.63
CA ALA A 287 38.43 -12.68 -17.44
C ALA A 287 39.76 -13.36 -17.10
N SER A 288 39.72 -14.44 -16.32
CA SER A 288 40.91 -15.19 -15.96
C SER A 288 40.62 -16.67 -15.83
N ILE A 289 41.62 -17.50 -16.15
CA ILE A 289 41.66 -18.93 -15.85
C ILE A 289 42.94 -19.18 -15.06
N THR A 290 42.84 -19.66 -13.82
CA THR A 290 43.97 -19.94 -12.95
C THR A 290 43.77 -21.26 -12.22
N GLY A 291 44.67 -22.23 -12.44
CA GLY A 291 44.64 -23.51 -11.71
C GLY A 291 43.32 -24.29 -11.82
N GLY A 292 42.58 -24.11 -12.92
CA GLY A 292 41.26 -24.74 -13.16
C GLY A 292 40.05 -23.90 -12.75
N GLU A 293 40.24 -22.82 -11.99
CA GLU A 293 39.17 -21.86 -11.69
C GLU A 293 39.09 -20.82 -12.80
N SER A 294 37.88 -20.45 -13.20
CA SER A 294 37.64 -19.38 -14.16
C SER A 294 36.76 -18.30 -13.57
N ALA A 295 37.06 -17.04 -13.89
CA ALA A 295 36.31 -15.89 -13.42
C ALA A 295 36.12 -14.87 -14.54
N LEU A 296 34.99 -14.17 -14.51
CA LEU A 296 34.70 -13.02 -15.37
C LEU A 296 34.15 -11.89 -14.50
N THR A 297 34.78 -10.73 -14.58
CA THR A 297 34.38 -9.52 -13.88
C THR A 297 34.15 -8.39 -14.87
N GLY A 298 33.18 -7.52 -14.61
CA GLY A 298 33.04 -6.32 -15.42
C GLY A 298 31.64 -5.76 -15.44
N THR A 299 31.38 -4.96 -16.46
CA THR A 299 30.29 -4.01 -16.44
C THR A 299 29.34 -4.23 -17.60
N PRO A 300 28.13 -4.74 -17.37
CA PRO A 300 27.19 -4.99 -18.44
C PRO A 300 26.50 -3.70 -18.90
N PRO A 301 26.31 -3.50 -20.22
CA PRO A 301 25.60 -2.34 -20.76
C PRO A 301 24.09 -2.39 -20.48
N THR A 302 23.48 -3.58 -20.40
CA THR A 302 22.05 -3.77 -20.15
C THR A 302 21.80 -4.99 -19.24
N LEU A 303 20.59 -5.08 -18.67
CA LEU A 303 20.19 -6.22 -17.85
C LEU A 303 20.17 -7.53 -18.65
N GLU A 304 19.70 -7.50 -19.90
CA GLU A 304 19.66 -8.65 -20.79
C GLU A 304 21.07 -9.20 -21.08
N VAL A 305 22.05 -8.31 -21.25
CA VAL A 305 23.46 -8.72 -21.41
C VAL A 305 23.99 -9.35 -20.12
N ALA A 306 23.69 -8.78 -18.95
CA ALA A 306 24.11 -9.35 -17.68
C ALA A 306 23.57 -10.77 -17.47
N GLN A 307 22.27 -10.97 -17.70
CA GLN A 307 21.62 -12.29 -17.61
C GLN A 307 22.20 -13.27 -18.62
N GLY A 308 22.34 -12.85 -19.89
CA GLY A 308 22.89 -13.70 -20.94
C GLY A 308 24.34 -14.12 -20.69
N ILE A 309 25.15 -13.30 -20.01
CA ILE A 309 26.51 -13.68 -19.61
C ILE A 309 26.48 -14.74 -18.50
N VAL A 310 25.65 -14.54 -17.47
CA VAL A 310 25.52 -15.50 -16.36
C VAL A 310 25.02 -16.85 -16.86
N GLU A 311 23.98 -16.87 -17.71
CA GLU A 311 23.44 -18.09 -18.30
C GLU A 311 24.46 -18.82 -19.19
N SER A 312 25.22 -18.07 -19.99
CA SER A 312 26.24 -18.65 -20.87
C SER A 312 27.41 -19.26 -20.11
N LEU A 313 27.75 -18.75 -18.92
CA LEU A 313 28.88 -19.20 -18.11
C LEU A 313 28.50 -20.14 -16.97
N ALA A 314 27.20 -20.34 -16.73
CA ALA A 314 26.73 -21.29 -15.71
C ALA A 314 27.21 -22.74 -15.97
N PRO A 315 27.21 -23.27 -17.21
CA PRO A 315 27.68 -24.64 -17.47
C PRO A 315 29.17 -24.86 -17.20
N SER A 316 30.00 -23.82 -17.31
CA SER A 316 31.44 -23.89 -17.07
C SER A 316 31.82 -23.75 -15.60
N GLY A 317 30.87 -23.42 -14.72
CA GLY A 317 31.15 -23.16 -13.31
C GLY A 317 32.01 -21.90 -13.08
N SER A 318 32.05 -20.99 -14.05
CA SER A 318 32.85 -19.76 -13.94
C SER A 318 32.27 -18.81 -12.91
N ILE A 319 33.13 -18.18 -12.12
CA ILE A 319 32.74 -17.16 -11.14
C ILE A 319 32.46 -15.85 -11.89
N VAL A 320 31.21 -15.43 -11.95
CA VAL A 320 30.79 -14.20 -12.63
C VAL A 320 30.50 -13.11 -11.62
N THR A 321 31.18 -11.96 -11.73
CA THR A 321 30.97 -10.79 -10.85
C THR A 321 30.73 -9.55 -11.70
N LEU A 322 29.47 -9.14 -11.83
CA LEU A 322 29.08 -8.01 -12.66
C LEU A 322 28.71 -6.78 -11.83
N GLU A 323 29.15 -5.59 -12.27
CA GLU A 323 28.59 -4.33 -11.79
C GLU A 323 27.10 -4.20 -12.19
N PRO A 324 26.30 -3.37 -11.51
CA PRO A 324 24.90 -3.19 -11.87
C PRO A 324 24.75 -2.68 -13.32
N PRO A 325 23.82 -3.26 -14.11
CA PRO A 325 23.65 -2.88 -15.51
C PRO A 325 23.16 -1.44 -15.63
N ARG A 326 23.42 -0.79 -16.78
CA ARG A 326 22.80 0.50 -17.07
C ARG A 326 21.32 0.31 -17.37
N ILE A 327 20.47 1.14 -16.78
CA ILE A 327 19.03 1.18 -17.01
C ILE A 327 18.74 2.44 -17.84
N GLU A 328 18.21 2.26 -19.05
CA GLU A 328 17.89 3.40 -19.94
C GLU A 328 16.69 4.19 -19.44
N ASP A 329 15.66 3.49 -18.96
CA ASP A 329 14.43 4.06 -18.43
C ASP A 329 14.45 4.01 -16.90
N TYR A 330 15.20 4.94 -16.31
CA TYR A 330 15.51 4.89 -14.89
C TYR A 330 14.32 5.40 -14.06
N TRP A 331 13.81 4.55 -13.17
CA TRP A 331 12.72 4.93 -12.28
C TRP A 331 12.84 4.31 -10.89
N ILE A 332 12.21 4.97 -9.92
CA ILE A 332 12.00 4.50 -8.56
C ILE A 332 10.62 4.94 -8.10
N SER A 333 9.94 4.11 -7.31
CA SER A 333 8.76 4.53 -6.57
C SER A 333 8.82 4.06 -5.13
N ALA A 334 8.23 4.84 -4.23
CA ALA A 334 8.01 4.45 -2.84
C ALA A 334 6.52 4.61 -2.53
N THR A 335 5.90 3.55 -2.02
CA THR A 335 4.47 3.52 -1.69
C THR A 335 4.29 3.25 -0.21
N ARG A 336 3.72 4.20 0.53
CA ARG A 336 3.35 4.03 1.93
C ARG A 336 1.96 3.38 2.00
N GLN A 337 1.91 2.19 2.57
CA GLN A 337 0.69 1.41 2.79
C GLN A 337 0.03 1.75 4.14
N PRO A 338 -1.27 1.43 4.31
CA PRO A 338 -1.92 1.43 5.61
C PRO A 338 -1.14 0.55 6.60
N GLY A 339 -0.74 1.12 7.75
CA GLY A 339 0.13 0.45 8.72
C GLY A 339 1.59 0.93 8.72
N GLY A 340 1.96 1.83 7.80
CA GLY A 340 3.22 2.57 7.85
C GLY A 340 4.40 1.93 7.10
N VAL A 341 4.19 0.78 6.46
CA VAL A 341 5.19 0.15 5.58
C VAL A 341 5.36 0.98 4.31
N VAL A 342 6.60 1.23 3.91
CA VAL A 342 6.98 1.97 2.69
C VAL A 342 7.68 1.00 1.73
N VAL A 343 6.95 0.54 0.72
CA VAL A 343 7.46 -0.41 -0.27
C VAL A 343 8.18 0.37 -1.38
N PHE A 344 9.46 0.08 -1.57
CA PHE A 344 10.29 0.61 -2.64
C PHE A 344 10.32 -0.35 -3.82
N ASP A 345 10.15 0.19 -5.02
CA ASP A 345 10.25 -0.53 -6.28
C ASP A 345 11.03 0.30 -7.32
N GLY A 346 11.57 -0.36 -8.34
CA GLY A 346 12.41 0.24 -9.38
C GLY A 346 13.90 0.02 -9.12
N TYR A 347 14.71 1.06 -9.31
CA TYR A 347 16.17 0.96 -9.33
C TYR A 347 16.89 1.91 -8.37
N ALA A 348 17.92 1.38 -7.70
CA ALA A 348 18.91 2.11 -6.92
C ALA A 348 20.27 2.12 -7.66
N PRO A 349 21.01 3.25 -7.66
CA PRO A 349 22.24 3.42 -8.44
C PRO A 349 23.36 2.47 -8.01
N ASP A 350 23.42 2.19 -6.72
CA ASP A 350 24.43 1.38 -6.08
C ASP A 350 23.90 0.79 -4.76
N GLU A 351 24.65 -0.16 -4.19
CA GLU A 351 24.29 -0.83 -2.94
C GLU A 351 24.21 0.16 -1.76
N VAL A 352 25.11 1.15 -1.74
CA VAL A 352 25.17 2.16 -0.66
C VAL A 352 23.86 2.96 -0.59
N THR A 353 23.31 3.32 -1.75
CA THR A 353 22.04 4.03 -1.84
C THR A 353 20.87 3.14 -1.44
N ARG A 354 20.87 1.87 -1.86
CA ARG A 354 19.85 0.89 -1.45
C ARG A 354 19.84 0.66 0.07
N GLU A 355 21.02 0.51 0.67
CA GLU A 355 21.18 0.40 2.13
C GLU A 355 20.71 1.67 2.85
N LYS A 356 20.97 2.87 2.31
CA LYS A 356 20.46 4.12 2.90
C LYS A 356 18.93 4.13 2.94
N LEU A 357 18.27 3.64 1.89
CA LEU A 357 16.80 3.60 1.81
C LEU A 357 16.20 2.55 2.74
N SER A 358 16.87 1.41 2.95
CA SER A 358 16.40 0.35 3.85
C SER A 358 16.41 0.74 5.33
N LEU A 359 17.15 1.80 5.69
CA LEU A 359 17.18 2.36 7.04
C LEU A 359 15.98 3.27 7.35
N GLY A 360 15.13 3.57 6.35
CA GLY A 360 13.91 4.36 6.55
C GLY A 360 12.89 3.66 7.44
N GLU A 361 12.07 4.43 8.17
CA GLU A 361 11.02 3.87 9.02
C GLU A 361 9.97 3.12 8.17
N GLY A 362 9.78 1.83 8.46
CA GLY A 362 8.87 0.97 7.70
C GLY A 362 9.34 0.62 6.29
N ALA A 363 10.59 0.92 5.91
CA ALA A 363 11.09 0.69 4.56
C ALA A 363 11.19 -0.81 4.20
N ASP A 364 10.55 -1.18 3.11
CA ASP A 364 10.70 -2.47 2.45
C ASP A 364 11.37 -2.25 1.08
N VAL A 365 12.63 -2.65 0.97
CA VAL A 365 13.44 -2.53 -0.26
C VAL A 365 13.55 -3.85 -1.03
N THR A 366 12.71 -4.85 -0.72
CA THR A 366 12.77 -6.18 -1.33
C THR A 366 12.68 -6.13 -2.86
N TRP A 367 11.90 -5.18 -3.40
CA TRP A 367 11.69 -5.02 -4.84
C TRP A 367 12.64 -4.02 -5.50
N LEU A 368 13.48 -3.35 -4.71
CA LEU A 368 14.41 -2.33 -5.20
C LEU A 368 15.69 -2.98 -5.75
N LYS A 369 15.84 -2.93 -7.08
CA LYS A 369 16.93 -3.56 -7.82
C LYS A 369 18.12 -2.61 -7.94
N LEU A 370 19.32 -3.15 -8.16
CA LEU A 370 20.49 -2.34 -8.50
C LEU A 370 20.54 -2.07 -10.00
N GLY A 371 20.84 -0.83 -10.38
CA GLY A 371 21.06 -0.46 -11.78
C GLY A 371 21.73 0.91 -11.86
N ARG A 372 22.68 1.09 -12.78
CA ARG A 372 23.36 2.37 -13.03
C ARG A 372 22.60 3.21 -14.05
N GLY A 373 22.93 4.49 -14.16
CA GLY A 373 22.22 5.43 -15.06
C GLY A 373 21.20 6.29 -14.34
N ALA A 374 21.25 6.37 -13.01
CA ALA A 374 20.40 7.28 -12.25
C ALA A 374 20.56 8.73 -12.75
N PRO A 375 19.45 9.48 -12.88
CA PRO A 375 19.47 10.86 -13.35
C PRO A 375 20.24 11.77 -12.39
N GLU A 376 20.78 12.90 -12.87
CA GLU A 376 21.62 13.81 -12.07
C GLU A 376 20.95 14.27 -10.75
N ARG A 377 19.62 14.34 -10.70
CA ARG A 377 18.82 14.79 -9.55
C ARG A 377 18.13 13.66 -8.80
N TYR A 378 18.52 12.40 -9.03
CA TYR A 378 17.93 11.22 -8.39
C TYR A 378 17.81 11.37 -6.86
N GLN A 379 18.92 11.61 -6.16
CA GLN A 379 18.91 11.68 -4.70
C GLN A 379 18.03 12.82 -4.19
N SER A 380 18.08 13.99 -4.84
CA SER A 380 17.25 15.13 -4.46
C SER A 380 15.77 14.88 -4.67
N GLY A 381 15.40 14.17 -5.75
CA GLY A 381 14.01 13.80 -6.03
C GLY A 381 13.48 12.76 -5.05
N VAL A 382 14.29 11.75 -4.73
CA VAL A 382 13.94 10.74 -3.72
C VAL A 382 13.82 11.38 -2.34
N ASP A 383 14.77 12.21 -1.91
CA ASP A 383 14.72 12.88 -0.60
C ASP A 383 13.49 13.80 -0.46
N PHE A 384 13.17 14.56 -1.52
CA PHE A 384 11.97 15.43 -1.54
C PHE A 384 10.67 14.61 -1.52
N GLY A 385 10.59 13.55 -2.33
CA GLY A 385 9.45 12.63 -2.36
C GLY A 385 9.23 11.94 -1.02
N LEU A 386 10.29 11.41 -0.40
CA LEU A 386 10.19 10.76 0.91
C LEU A 386 9.80 11.74 2.02
N SER A 387 10.32 12.97 2.00
CA SER A 387 9.91 14.01 2.95
C SER A 387 8.41 14.34 2.83
N ALA A 388 7.86 14.32 1.60
CA ALA A 388 6.41 14.46 1.40
C ALA A 388 5.65 13.21 1.87
N LEU A 389 6.15 12.02 1.56
CA LEU A 389 5.54 10.74 1.95
C LEU A 389 5.52 10.56 3.48
N ASP A 390 6.44 11.17 4.21
CA ASP A 390 6.45 11.18 5.66
C ASP A 390 5.31 11.98 6.26
N LEU A 391 4.73 12.95 5.55
CA LEU A 391 3.56 13.73 5.97
C LEU A 391 2.24 13.02 5.61
N MET A 392 2.29 11.84 5.00
CA MET A 392 1.13 11.09 4.49
C MET A 392 0.82 9.84 5.31
N SER A 393 -0.46 9.53 5.49
CA SER A 393 -0.89 8.25 6.11
C SER A 393 -0.74 7.10 5.12
N GLU A 394 -1.06 7.39 3.86
CA GLU A 394 -0.89 6.52 2.71
C GLU A 394 -0.57 7.39 1.50
N GLY A 395 0.26 6.89 0.59
CA GLY A 395 0.66 7.67 -0.57
C GLY A 395 1.70 6.98 -1.42
N ARG A 396 1.98 7.56 -2.58
CA ARG A 396 2.96 7.09 -3.53
C ARG A 396 3.76 8.26 -4.06
N ILE A 397 5.07 8.07 -4.09
CA ILE A 397 5.99 8.91 -4.84
C ILE A 397 6.60 8.09 -5.95
N ALA A 398 6.71 8.64 -7.14
CA ALA A 398 7.42 8.02 -8.24
C ALA A 398 8.30 9.04 -8.95
N LEU A 399 9.55 8.68 -9.17
CA LEU A 399 10.53 9.46 -9.89
C LEU A 399 10.95 8.65 -11.11
N ARG A 400 10.73 9.20 -12.30
CA ARG A 400 11.19 8.65 -13.57
C ARG A 400 11.97 9.75 -14.29
N ASP A 401 13.24 9.51 -14.56
CA ASP A 401 14.20 10.56 -14.92
C ASP A 401 14.16 11.74 -13.94
N ASN A 402 13.79 12.93 -14.41
CA ASN A 402 13.64 14.13 -13.59
C ASN A 402 12.18 14.47 -13.29
N VAL A 403 11.24 13.58 -13.63
CA VAL A 403 9.81 13.79 -13.45
C VAL A 403 9.35 13.11 -12.17
N LEU A 404 8.88 13.92 -11.23
CA LEU A 404 8.36 13.46 -9.95
C LEU A 404 6.84 13.52 -9.95
N THR A 405 6.21 12.45 -9.47
CA THR A 405 4.79 12.41 -9.13
C THR A 405 4.62 12.10 -7.65
N ILE A 406 3.65 12.76 -7.03
CA ILE A 406 3.31 12.62 -5.62
C ILE A 406 1.79 12.49 -5.53
N THR A 407 1.31 11.41 -4.94
CA THR A 407 -0.11 11.22 -4.65
C THR A 407 -0.31 10.65 -3.26
N GLY A 408 -1.41 11.00 -2.58
CA GLY A 408 -1.69 10.39 -1.27
C GLY A 408 -2.64 11.19 -0.39
N VAL A 409 -2.77 10.74 0.84
CA VAL A 409 -3.62 11.33 1.88
C VAL A 409 -2.72 11.79 3.03
N ALA A 410 -2.84 13.04 3.44
CA ALA A 410 -2.10 13.59 4.55
C ALA A 410 -2.49 12.92 5.89
N ARG A 411 -1.56 12.78 6.83
CA ARG A 411 -1.82 12.19 8.16
C ARG A 411 -2.73 13.04 9.03
N SER A 412 -2.64 14.36 8.89
CA SER A 412 -3.38 15.35 9.68
C SER A 412 -3.61 16.62 8.87
N GLY A 413 -4.52 17.49 9.32
CA GLY A 413 -4.78 18.77 8.66
C GLY A 413 -3.55 19.68 8.64
N ALA A 414 -2.71 19.63 9.67
CA ALA A 414 -1.45 20.38 9.74
C ALA A 414 -0.38 19.81 8.77
N ASP A 415 -0.30 18.48 8.66
CA ASP A 415 0.56 17.83 7.66
C ASP A 415 0.08 18.18 6.23
N TYR A 416 -1.23 18.23 6.00
CA TYR A 416 -1.82 18.63 4.72
C TYR A 416 -1.44 20.06 4.34
N GLU A 417 -1.57 21.02 5.26
CA GLU A 417 -1.16 22.42 5.03
C GLU A 417 0.33 22.51 4.69
N THR A 418 1.17 21.78 5.43
CA THR A 418 2.61 21.70 5.17
C THR A 418 2.91 21.11 3.79
N LEU A 419 2.20 20.06 3.39
CA LEU A 419 2.31 19.43 2.08
C LEU A 419 1.94 20.40 0.96
N VAL A 420 0.77 21.04 1.05
CA VAL A 420 0.31 22.00 0.05
C VAL A 420 1.30 23.17 -0.09
N ALA A 421 1.77 23.72 1.03
CA ALA A 421 2.77 24.80 1.02
C ALA A 421 4.09 24.35 0.36
N THR A 422 4.54 23.13 0.66
CA THR A 422 5.76 22.54 0.08
C THR A 422 5.62 22.33 -1.43
N LEU A 423 4.47 21.81 -1.88
CA LEU A 423 4.20 21.59 -3.29
C LEU A 423 4.02 22.89 -4.06
N ALA A 424 3.41 23.92 -3.45
CA ALA A 424 3.25 25.24 -4.04
C ALA A 424 4.59 25.99 -4.21
N ALA A 425 5.56 25.74 -3.31
CA ALA A 425 6.93 26.25 -3.47
C ALA A 425 7.66 25.64 -4.69
N GLY A 426 7.16 24.51 -5.21
CA GLY A 426 7.68 23.81 -6.37
C GLY A 426 8.75 22.78 -6.04
N ALA A 427 8.99 21.86 -6.99
CA ALA A 427 10.06 20.87 -6.85
C ALA A 427 11.45 21.52 -6.88
N PRO A 428 12.47 20.88 -6.27
CA PRO A 428 13.86 21.33 -6.34
C PRO A 428 14.34 21.59 -7.77
N GLN A 429 15.28 22.53 -7.95
CA GLN A 429 15.76 22.91 -9.28
C GLN A 429 16.25 21.70 -10.10
N GLY A 430 15.74 21.59 -11.32
CA GLY A 430 16.07 20.51 -12.26
C GLY A 430 15.12 19.31 -12.19
N LEU A 431 14.16 19.29 -11.24
CA LEU A 431 13.05 18.34 -11.22
C LEU A 431 11.78 18.98 -11.75
N VAL A 432 10.90 18.16 -12.34
CA VAL A 432 9.59 18.55 -12.82
C VAL A 432 8.55 17.81 -11.99
N LEU A 433 7.75 18.53 -11.23
CA LEU A 433 6.59 17.96 -10.54
C LEU A 433 5.45 17.83 -11.55
N ALA A 434 5.27 16.64 -12.12
CA ALA A 434 4.26 16.42 -13.17
C ALA A 434 2.85 16.27 -12.62
N ARG A 435 2.70 15.64 -11.45
CA ARG A 435 1.42 15.42 -10.78
C ARG A 435 1.62 15.47 -9.27
N ALA A 436 0.80 16.26 -8.59
CA ALA A 436 0.79 16.40 -7.14
C ALA A 436 -0.67 16.41 -6.66
N GLU A 437 -1.19 15.23 -6.32
CA GLU A 437 -2.56 15.05 -5.84
C GLU A 437 -2.54 14.58 -4.39
N VAL A 438 -2.60 15.54 -3.49
CA VAL A 438 -2.64 15.28 -2.06
C VAL A 438 -4.04 15.61 -1.56
N LEU A 439 -4.61 14.70 -0.78
CA LEU A 439 -5.92 14.84 -0.15
C LEU A 439 -5.76 15.09 1.35
N ALA A 440 -6.70 15.85 1.92
CA ALA A 440 -6.80 16.07 3.36
C ALA A 440 -7.16 14.76 4.09
N PRO A 441 -6.78 14.59 5.38
CA PRO A 441 -7.06 13.35 6.13
C PRO A 441 -8.56 13.05 6.18
N ARG A 442 -8.94 11.80 5.93
CA ARG A 442 -10.35 11.39 6.01
C ARG A 442 -10.81 11.27 7.46
N VAL A 443 -11.90 11.94 7.80
CA VAL A 443 -12.56 11.87 9.12
C VAL A 443 -13.87 11.08 9.03
N SER A 444 -14.28 10.48 10.16
CA SER A 444 -15.54 9.74 10.26
C SER A 444 -16.77 10.63 10.52
N SER A 445 -16.55 11.82 11.10
CA SER A 445 -17.59 12.81 11.35
C SER A 445 -17.08 14.15 10.88
N TYR A 446 -17.71 14.68 9.83
CA TYR A 446 -17.35 15.93 9.19
C TYR A 446 -18.29 17.02 9.70
N ASN A 447 -17.75 17.98 10.46
CA ASN A 447 -18.54 19.07 11.03
C ASN A 447 -18.06 20.44 10.54
N TRP A 448 -19.02 21.35 10.34
CA TRP A 448 -18.74 22.69 9.88
C TRP A 448 -19.78 23.67 10.41
N SER A 449 -19.40 24.93 10.66
CA SER A 449 -20.36 25.95 11.07
C SER A 449 -19.99 27.35 10.59
N ALA A 450 -21.01 28.20 10.46
CA ALA A 450 -20.89 29.63 10.25
C ALA A 450 -21.82 30.35 11.23
N SER A 451 -21.28 31.23 12.07
CA SER A 451 -22.08 32.03 13.00
C SER A 451 -21.97 33.52 12.70
N LYS A 452 -23.07 34.24 12.90
CA LYS A 452 -23.17 35.70 12.74
C LYS A 452 -23.58 36.32 14.07
N ASP A 453 -22.81 37.30 14.52
CA ASP A 453 -23.14 38.08 15.72
C ASP A 453 -24.00 39.32 15.40
N GLU A 454 -24.48 40.01 16.44
CA GLU A 454 -25.29 41.24 16.29
C GLU A 454 -24.55 42.39 15.59
N SER A 455 -23.21 42.36 15.53
CA SER A 455 -22.41 43.35 14.79
C SER A 455 -22.38 43.08 13.28
N GLY A 456 -22.83 41.88 12.87
CA GLY A 456 -22.82 41.41 11.50
C GLY A 456 -21.52 40.69 11.11
N ALA A 457 -20.59 40.46 12.04
CA ALA A 457 -19.38 39.71 11.78
C ALA A 457 -19.69 38.20 11.67
N ILE A 458 -19.10 37.54 10.67
CA ILE A 458 -19.30 36.11 10.42
C ILE A 458 -18.03 35.34 10.82
N VAL A 459 -18.18 34.28 11.60
CA VAL A 459 -17.10 33.38 11.98
C VAL A 459 -17.36 32.00 11.38
N LEU A 460 -16.46 31.55 10.50
CA LEU A 460 -16.46 30.20 9.94
C LEU A 460 -15.62 29.28 10.83
N SER A 461 -16.10 28.09 11.13
CA SER A 461 -15.41 27.13 12.01
C SER A 461 -15.66 25.68 11.56
N GLY A 462 -14.79 24.77 11.97
CA GLY A 462 -14.92 23.34 11.64
C GLY A 462 -14.02 22.91 10.48
N MET A 463 -14.49 21.96 9.68
CA MET A 463 -13.68 21.27 8.67
C MET A 463 -13.93 21.79 7.25
N VAL A 464 -12.87 21.84 6.44
CA VAL A 464 -12.91 22.26 5.02
C VAL A 464 -12.03 21.31 4.16
N PRO A 465 -12.43 20.94 2.93
CA PRO A 465 -11.74 19.86 2.21
C PRO A 465 -10.39 20.27 1.64
N ASN A 466 -10.24 21.54 1.25
CA ASN A 466 -9.03 22.07 0.62
C ASN A 466 -9.00 23.62 0.72
N PRO A 467 -7.87 24.25 0.38
CA PRO A 467 -7.73 25.71 0.44
C PRO A 467 -8.62 26.45 -0.57
N GLU A 468 -8.95 25.83 -1.71
CA GLU A 468 -9.87 26.47 -2.68
C GLU A 468 -11.28 26.62 -2.11
N ALA A 469 -11.78 25.59 -1.41
CA ALA A 469 -13.07 25.62 -0.73
C ALA A 469 -13.07 26.66 0.40
N GLU A 470 -12.03 26.72 1.21
CA GLU A 470 -11.90 27.75 2.25
C GLU A 470 -11.97 29.17 1.66
N ALA A 471 -11.24 29.42 0.58
CA ALA A 471 -11.24 30.71 -0.10
C ALA A 471 -12.63 31.07 -0.66
N ALA A 472 -13.37 30.09 -1.21
CA ALA A 472 -14.74 30.29 -1.72
C ALA A 472 -15.72 30.65 -0.59
N LEU A 473 -15.64 29.95 0.55
CA LEU A 473 -16.51 30.21 1.70
C LEU A 473 -16.22 31.57 2.34
N LEU A 474 -14.95 31.94 2.49
CA LEU A 474 -14.54 33.27 2.97
C LEU A 474 -15.00 34.40 2.04
N ALA A 475 -14.89 34.19 0.72
CA ALA A 475 -15.38 35.15 -0.26
C ALA A 475 -16.91 35.35 -0.14
N THR A 476 -17.65 34.28 0.14
CA THR A 476 -19.10 34.32 0.33
C THR A 476 -19.49 34.97 1.67
N ALA A 477 -18.70 34.78 2.72
CA ALA A 477 -18.94 35.37 4.05
C ALA A 477 -18.63 36.89 4.11
N GLY A 478 -17.80 37.41 3.20
CA GLY A 478 -17.49 38.84 3.08
C GLY A 478 -16.24 39.30 3.87
N GLU A 479 -15.81 40.55 3.65
CA GLU A 479 -14.51 41.09 4.12
C GLU A 479 -14.36 41.19 5.65
N THR A 480 -15.46 41.22 6.41
CA THR A 480 -15.46 41.27 7.88
C THR A 480 -15.51 39.88 8.53
N SER A 481 -15.33 38.82 7.75
CA SER A 481 -15.36 37.44 8.25
C SER A 481 -14.03 36.99 8.83
N SER A 482 -14.08 36.01 9.73
CA SER A 482 -12.89 35.31 10.24
C SER A 482 -13.10 33.81 10.14
N ALA A 483 -11.99 33.06 9.99
CA ALA A 483 -12.02 31.61 9.88
C ALA A 483 -11.15 30.95 10.96
N ALA A 484 -11.70 29.89 11.55
CA ALA A 484 -11.02 28.95 12.44
C ALA A 484 -11.29 27.53 11.92
N MET A 485 -10.91 27.26 10.67
CA MET A 485 -11.16 26.00 9.99
C MET A 485 -9.91 25.10 9.98
N THR A 486 -10.12 23.79 9.86
CA THR A 486 -9.06 22.79 9.70
C THR A 486 -9.31 21.93 8.46
N TYR A 487 -8.23 21.48 7.81
CA TYR A 487 -8.37 20.65 6.61
C TYR A 487 -8.65 19.18 6.94
N ALA A 488 -9.75 18.65 6.41
CA ALA A 488 -10.13 17.24 6.50
C ALA A 488 -11.01 16.85 5.31
N SER A 489 -11.07 15.57 4.96
CA SER A 489 -11.98 15.04 3.95
C SER A 489 -13.05 14.13 4.58
N GLY A 490 -14.18 13.97 3.91
CA GLY A 490 -15.39 13.34 4.45
C GLY A 490 -16.65 14.21 4.29
N GLU A 491 -16.50 15.30 3.55
CA GLU A 491 -17.54 16.22 3.17
C GLU A 491 -18.59 15.57 2.25
N PRO A 492 -19.86 16.03 2.28
CA PRO A 492 -20.84 15.63 1.29
C PRO A 492 -20.44 16.14 -0.10
N SER A 493 -20.90 15.46 -1.16
CA SER A 493 -20.49 15.75 -2.56
C SER A 493 -20.79 17.18 -3.03
N ASP A 494 -21.76 17.85 -2.41
CA ASP A 494 -22.24 19.19 -2.69
C ASP A 494 -21.84 20.21 -1.60
N PHE A 495 -20.91 19.85 -0.71
CA PHE A 495 -20.55 20.63 0.48
C PHE A 495 -20.35 22.12 0.21
N VAL A 496 -19.51 22.49 -0.77
CA VAL A 496 -19.20 23.90 -1.03
C VAL A 496 -20.45 24.68 -1.44
N ALA A 497 -21.27 24.13 -2.35
CA ALA A 497 -22.50 24.79 -2.81
C ALA A 497 -23.54 24.91 -1.68
N SER A 498 -23.67 23.88 -0.85
CA SER A 498 -24.54 23.87 0.31
C SER A 498 -24.07 24.86 1.39
N ALA A 499 -22.76 24.92 1.67
CA ALA A 499 -22.15 25.86 2.59
C ALA A 499 -22.29 27.32 2.12
N GLU A 500 -22.09 27.61 0.82
CA GLU A 500 -22.31 28.94 0.25
C GLU A 500 -23.78 29.37 0.38
N SER A 501 -24.72 28.46 0.12
CA SER A 501 -26.16 28.69 0.28
C SER A 501 -26.52 28.94 1.75
N ALA A 502 -25.95 28.16 2.67
CA ALA A 502 -26.07 28.34 4.12
C ALA A 502 -25.58 29.71 4.58
N ILE A 503 -24.39 30.14 4.17
CA ILE A 503 -23.85 31.47 4.48
C ILE A 503 -24.79 32.56 3.92
N GLY A 504 -25.35 32.34 2.73
CA GLY A 504 -26.35 33.22 2.12
C GLY A 504 -27.61 33.41 2.97
N LEU A 505 -28.01 32.46 3.81
CA LEU A 505 -29.16 32.60 4.71
C LEU A 505 -28.86 33.52 5.91
N LEU A 506 -27.60 33.58 6.38
CA LEU A 506 -27.19 34.46 7.49
C LEU A 506 -27.40 35.95 7.17
N ARG A 507 -27.54 36.33 5.90
CA ARG A 507 -27.86 37.71 5.50
C ARG A 507 -29.27 38.15 5.97
N TRP A 508 -30.18 37.19 6.16
CA TRP A 508 -31.58 37.43 6.59
C TRP A 508 -31.76 37.36 8.11
N LEU A 509 -30.71 36.96 8.82
CA LEU A 509 -30.68 36.88 10.28
C LEU A 509 -29.97 38.10 10.87
N ARG A 510 -30.48 38.58 12.00
CA ARG A 510 -29.84 39.60 12.83
C ARG A 510 -28.63 38.99 13.56
N ASP A 511 -28.86 37.83 14.16
CA ASP A 511 -27.91 36.97 14.85
C ASP A 511 -28.32 35.52 14.56
N GLY A 512 -27.36 34.60 14.46
CA GLY A 512 -27.67 33.21 14.14
C GLY A 512 -26.48 32.35 13.78
N SER A 513 -26.71 31.07 13.55
CA SER A 513 -25.70 30.13 13.09
C SER A 513 -26.26 29.10 12.12
N VAL A 514 -25.42 28.66 11.19
CA VAL A 514 -25.65 27.48 10.38
C VAL A 514 -24.61 26.43 10.73
N THR A 515 -25.04 25.19 10.94
CA THR A 515 -24.17 24.07 11.30
C THR A 515 -24.44 22.86 10.42
N TYR A 516 -23.39 22.18 10.01
CA TYR A 516 -23.43 20.84 9.45
C TYR A 516 -22.78 19.88 10.44
N ASP A 517 -23.51 18.83 10.85
CA ASP A 517 -23.08 17.87 11.88
C ASP A 517 -22.60 16.53 11.32
N GLY A 518 -22.53 16.41 9.99
CA GLY A 518 -22.20 15.18 9.28
C GLY A 518 -23.42 14.42 8.76
N LEU A 519 -24.63 14.77 9.19
CA LEU A 519 -25.89 14.17 8.74
C LEU A 519 -26.78 15.19 8.05
N GLY A 520 -26.86 16.40 8.58
CA GLY A 520 -27.77 17.43 8.09
C GLY A 520 -27.30 18.85 8.37
N TRP A 521 -27.95 19.79 7.70
CA TRP A 521 -27.71 21.22 7.86
C TRP A 521 -28.75 21.81 8.81
N THR A 522 -28.34 22.63 9.76
CA THR A 522 -29.25 23.25 10.73
C THR A 522 -29.04 24.75 10.77
N VAL A 523 -30.10 25.52 10.57
CA VAL A 523 -30.09 26.99 10.59
C VAL A 523 -30.83 27.48 11.82
N THR A 524 -30.18 28.29 12.66
CA THR A 524 -30.75 28.85 13.89
C THR A 524 -30.51 30.34 13.99
N GLY A 525 -31.39 31.08 14.67
CA GLY A 525 -31.16 32.50 14.95
C GLY A 525 -32.41 33.36 14.99
N THR A 526 -32.24 34.67 14.91
CA THR A 526 -33.33 35.65 14.91
C THR A 526 -33.38 36.35 13.54
N ALA A 527 -34.54 36.39 12.88
CA ALA A 527 -34.69 37.10 11.62
C ALA A 527 -34.56 38.62 11.79
N ASN A 528 -34.09 39.34 10.77
CA ASN A 528 -33.98 40.80 10.78
C ASN A 528 -35.35 41.49 10.95
N SER A 529 -36.41 40.91 10.39
CA SER A 529 -37.80 41.36 10.48
C SER A 529 -38.76 40.18 10.33
N ALA A 530 -40.04 40.38 10.66
CA ALA A 530 -41.08 39.38 10.40
C ALA A 530 -41.22 39.07 8.88
N ALA A 531 -40.96 40.06 8.01
CA ALA A 531 -40.96 39.86 6.56
C ALA A 531 -39.78 39.01 6.09
N ASP A 532 -38.61 39.17 6.71
CA ASP A 532 -37.44 38.34 6.43
C ASP A 532 -37.67 36.90 6.92
N LYS A 533 -38.34 36.71 8.07
CA LYS A 533 -38.74 35.36 8.52
C LYS A 533 -39.65 34.66 7.51
N GLN A 534 -40.67 35.36 7.01
CA GLN A 534 -41.54 34.81 5.96
C GLN A 534 -40.78 34.48 4.68
N SER A 535 -39.78 35.31 4.31
CA SER A 535 -38.93 35.07 3.15
C SER A 535 -38.04 33.83 3.36
N ILE A 536 -37.43 33.70 4.54
CA ILE A 536 -36.64 32.53 4.95
C ILE A 536 -37.48 31.25 4.83
N ASP A 537 -38.68 31.23 5.39
CA ASP A 537 -39.55 30.04 5.37
C ASP A 537 -40.01 29.70 3.94
N ALA A 538 -40.36 30.72 3.15
CA ALA A 538 -40.77 30.53 1.77
C ALA A 538 -39.63 29.97 0.91
N ASP A 539 -38.41 30.48 1.06
CA ASP A 539 -37.22 29.97 0.36
C ASP A 539 -36.88 28.54 0.81
N PHE A 540 -36.98 28.26 2.11
CA PHE A 540 -36.72 26.93 2.67
C PHE A 540 -37.67 25.87 2.11
N LEU A 541 -38.96 26.20 1.98
CA LEU A 541 -39.99 25.38 1.35
C LEU A 541 -39.79 25.25 -0.17
N ALA A 542 -39.53 26.37 -0.86
CA ALA A 542 -39.39 26.40 -2.32
C ALA A 542 -38.19 25.56 -2.80
N GLN A 543 -37.09 25.59 -2.05
CA GLN A 543 -35.88 24.82 -2.33
C GLN A 543 -35.95 23.37 -1.82
N GLN A 544 -37.05 22.98 -1.17
CA GLN A 544 -37.23 21.63 -0.62
C GLN A 544 -36.10 21.20 0.33
N LEU A 545 -35.53 22.16 1.08
CA LEU A 545 -34.36 21.93 1.93
C LEU A 545 -34.65 20.92 3.05
N ALA A 546 -35.89 20.89 3.57
CA ALA A 546 -36.31 19.89 4.56
C ALA A 546 -36.12 18.44 4.07
N SER A 547 -36.52 18.15 2.83
CA SER A 547 -36.31 16.82 2.22
C SER A 547 -34.85 16.54 1.86
N ALA A 548 -34.01 17.58 1.79
CA ALA A 548 -32.56 17.46 1.67
C ALA A 548 -31.85 17.31 3.03
N GLY A 549 -32.59 17.09 4.12
CA GLY A 549 -32.04 16.91 5.46
C GLY A 549 -31.67 18.21 6.18
N TRP A 550 -32.16 19.35 5.72
CA TRP A 550 -31.97 20.61 6.42
C TRP A 550 -33.05 20.80 7.49
N SER A 551 -32.67 21.44 8.60
CA SER A 551 -33.56 21.88 9.66
C SER A 551 -33.44 23.39 9.87
N ILE A 552 -34.52 24.04 10.29
CA ILE A 552 -34.54 25.47 10.53
C ILE A 552 -35.30 25.82 11.82
N ALA A 553 -34.65 26.61 12.68
CA ALA A 553 -35.19 27.13 13.93
C ALA A 553 -34.86 28.62 14.04
N VAL A 554 -35.53 29.43 13.21
CA VAL A 554 -35.39 30.89 13.21
C VAL A 554 -36.56 31.52 13.98
N ALA A 555 -36.29 32.43 14.90
CA ALA A 555 -37.29 33.19 15.63
C ALA A 555 -37.67 34.49 14.90
N GLU A 556 -38.92 34.91 15.04
CA GLU A 556 -39.32 36.28 14.68
C GLU A 556 -38.72 37.28 15.68
N PRO A 557 -38.28 38.47 15.23
CA PRO A 557 -37.83 39.51 16.14
C PRO A 557 -39.02 40.01 16.99
N ALA A 558 -38.76 40.30 18.27
CA ALA A 558 -39.79 40.79 19.18
C ALA A 558 -40.47 42.07 18.63
N PRO A 559 -41.81 42.18 18.70
CA PRO A 559 -42.52 43.35 18.19
C PRO A 559 -42.12 44.59 18.99
N VAL A 560 -41.63 45.62 18.28
CA VAL A 560 -41.35 46.93 18.86
C VAL A 560 -42.68 47.65 19.08
N ILE A 561 -43.18 47.67 20.31
CA ILE A 561 -44.40 48.40 20.66
C ILE A 561 -44.09 49.90 20.57
N PRO A 562 -44.83 50.70 19.77
CA PRO A 562 -44.57 52.13 19.65
C PRO A 562 -44.80 52.83 21.00
N GLU A 563 -43.91 53.74 21.39
CA GLU A 563 -44.07 54.61 22.57
C GLU A 563 -45.01 55.76 22.20
N VAL A 564 -46.20 55.77 22.81
CA VAL A 564 -47.29 56.71 22.52
C VAL A 564 -47.32 57.80 23.59
N SER A 565 -47.17 59.06 23.16
CA SER A 565 -47.27 60.24 24.04
C SER A 565 -48.05 61.37 23.33
N PRO A 566 -49.17 61.87 23.89
CA PRO A 566 -49.79 61.48 25.16
C PRO A 566 -50.53 60.13 25.07
N TYR A 567 -50.57 59.41 26.19
CA TYR A 567 -51.26 58.11 26.28
C TYR A 567 -52.76 58.31 26.55
N LEU A 568 -53.59 58.19 25.51
CA LEU A 568 -55.03 58.49 25.58
C LEU A 568 -55.87 57.22 25.69
N TRP A 569 -56.91 57.22 26.52
CA TRP A 569 -57.90 56.13 26.57
C TRP A 569 -59.29 56.66 26.94
N SER A 570 -60.37 56.08 26.41
CA SER A 570 -61.72 56.43 26.83
C SER A 570 -62.72 55.29 26.66
N ALA A 571 -63.72 55.25 27.55
CA ALA A 571 -64.90 54.41 27.43
C ALA A 571 -66.17 55.26 27.51
N THR A 572 -67.07 55.09 26.56
CA THR A 572 -68.33 55.85 26.48
C THR A 572 -69.49 54.88 26.43
N ARG A 573 -70.46 55.03 27.35
CA ARG A 573 -71.72 54.28 27.36
C ARG A 573 -72.87 55.15 26.87
N THR A 574 -73.65 54.59 25.97
CA THR A 574 -74.91 55.16 25.44
C THR A 574 -76.01 54.12 25.55
N ALA A 575 -77.25 54.49 25.22
CA ALA A 575 -78.37 53.55 25.12
C ALA A 575 -78.12 52.36 24.16
N ASP A 576 -77.23 52.54 23.16
CA ASP A 576 -76.94 51.54 22.13
C ASP A 576 -75.75 50.61 22.46
N GLY A 577 -75.02 50.87 23.56
CA GLY A 577 -73.86 50.06 23.97
C GLY A 577 -72.66 50.87 24.46
N VAL A 578 -71.50 50.21 24.54
CA VAL A 578 -70.22 50.79 25.01
C VAL A 578 -69.23 50.93 23.86
N THR A 579 -68.55 52.06 23.77
CA THR A 579 -67.44 52.27 22.82
C THR A 579 -66.13 52.46 23.57
N LEU A 580 -65.10 51.69 23.21
CA LEU A 580 -63.74 51.81 23.74
C LEU A 580 -62.81 52.42 22.67
N MET A 581 -61.99 53.40 23.05
CA MET A 581 -61.07 54.11 22.14
C MET A 581 -59.73 54.42 22.82
N GLY A 582 -58.70 54.71 22.02
CA GLY A 582 -57.38 55.14 22.50
C GLY A 582 -56.34 54.02 22.47
N HIS A 583 -55.45 53.97 23.45
CA HIS A 583 -54.35 53.00 23.52
C HIS A 583 -54.47 52.09 24.74
N VAL A 584 -54.06 50.83 24.56
CA VAL A 584 -53.94 49.84 25.64
C VAL A 584 -52.56 49.15 25.57
N PRO A 585 -51.95 48.80 26.71
CA PRO A 585 -50.56 48.35 26.76
C PRO A 585 -50.35 46.95 26.18
N THR A 586 -51.41 46.12 26.16
CA THR A 586 -51.35 44.74 25.67
C THR A 586 -52.66 44.34 24.97
N GLU A 587 -52.56 43.41 24.03
CA GLU A 587 -53.72 42.82 23.34
C GLU A 587 -54.64 42.04 24.31
N ASN A 588 -54.08 41.49 25.38
CA ASN A 588 -54.85 40.79 26.41
C ASN A 588 -55.74 41.77 27.19
N LEU A 589 -55.23 42.95 27.56
CA LEU A 589 -56.05 43.95 28.24
C LEU A 589 -57.16 44.46 27.32
N LYS A 590 -56.86 44.68 26.04
CA LYS A 590 -57.85 45.06 25.03
C LYS A 590 -59.04 44.10 25.01
N ARG A 591 -58.74 42.80 24.85
CA ARG A 591 -59.76 41.74 24.86
C ARG A 591 -60.51 41.68 26.19
N PHE A 592 -59.80 41.80 27.31
CA PHE A 592 -60.41 41.81 28.63
C PHE A 592 -61.43 42.95 28.79
N LEU A 593 -61.05 44.19 28.46
CA LEU A 593 -61.95 45.35 28.57
C LEU A 593 -63.16 45.24 27.64
N ALA A 594 -62.98 44.71 26.43
CA ALA A 594 -64.09 44.45 25.51
C ALA A 594 -65.09 43.43 26.07
N VAL A 595 -64.59 42.30 26.59
CA VAL A 595 -65.45 41.29 27.24
C VAL A 595 -66.12 41.85 28.49
N HIS A 596 -65.39 42.63 29.29
CA HIS A 596 -65.88 43.25 30.52
C HIS A 596 -66.97 44.30 30.27
N ALA A 597 -66.95 44.96 29.10
CA ALA A 597 -67.98 45.92 28.67
C ALA A 597 -69.32 45.29 28.26
N GLY A 598 -69.36 43.97 27.99
CA GLY A 598 -70.57 43.21 27.65
C GLY A 598 -70.89 43.07 26.14
N ASP A 599 -72.05 42.49 25.83
CA ASP A 599 -72.39 41.97 24.48
C ASP A 599 -72.58 43.03 23.37
N SER A 600 -72.65 44.32 23.73
CA SER A 600 -72.81 45.45 22.79
C SER A 600 -71.66 46.44 22.92
N VAL A 601 -70.44 45.98 22.65
CA VAL A 601 -69.21 46.77 22.68
C VAL A 601 -68.65 47.01 21.28
N VAL A 602 -68.20 48.23 21.01
CA VAL A 602 -67.38 48.58 19.85
C VAL A 602 -66.01 49.03 20.36
N ASP A 603 -64.99 48.19 20.17
CA ASP A 603 -63.62 48.49 20.58
C ASP A 603 -62.76 48.91 19.38
N THR A 604 -62.30 50.17 19.40
CA THR A 604 -61.42 50.77 18.39
C THR A 604 -60.05 51.13 18.95
N SER A 605 -59.69 50.64 20.15
CA SER A 605 -58.40 50.90 20.77
C SER A 605 -57.23 50.24 20.02
N GLU A 606 -56.02 50.79 20.13
CA GLU A 606 -54.79 50.30 19.51
C GLU A 606 -53.73 49.92 20.55
N ILE A 607 -52.77 49.06 20.19
CA ILE A 607 -51.67 48.70 21.09
C ILE A 607 -50.59 49.78 21.08
N GLY A 608 -50.23 50.27 22.27
CA GLY A 608 -49.19 51.29 22.45
C GLY A 608 -48.55 51.22 23.83
N SER A 609 -47.26 51.53 23.91
CA SER A 609 -46.50 51.65 25.16
C SER A 609 -46.53 53.10 25.67
N GLY A 610 -46.27 53.33 26.97
CA GLY A 610 -46.42 54.64 27.61
C GLY A 610 -47.61 54.77 28.57
N ALA A 611 -48.30 53.65 28.88
CA ALA A 611 -49.35 53.61 29.89
C ALA A 611 -48.79 53.92 31.30
N PRO A 612 -49.54 54.61 32.17
CA PRO A 612 -49.16 54.75 33.58
C PRO A 612 -49.16 53.40 34.31
N ALA A 613 -48.40 53.29 35.40
CA ALA A 613 -48.15 52.02 36.10
C ALA A 613 -49.43 51.35 36.65
N ASP A 614 -50.46 52.14 36.98
CA ASP A 614 -51.75 51.70 37.52
C ASP A 614 -52.85 51.54 36.44
N PHE A 615 -52.52 51.77 35.16
CA PHE A 615 -53.50 51.89 34.09
C PHE A 615 -54.48 50.72 34.01
N VAL A 616 -54.03 49.47 34.17
CA VAL A 616 -54.87 48.26 34.08
C VAL A 616 -55.97 48.25 35.14
N ALA A 617 -55.61 48.52 36.40
CA ALA A 617 -56.57 48.56 37.50
C ALA A 617 -57.52 49.75 37.34
N THR A 618 -56.95 50.91 37.01
CA THR A 618 -57.69 52.18 36.89
C THR A 618 -58.63 52.18 35.68
N SER A 619 -58.27 51.62 34.53
CA SER A 619 -59.14 51.49 33.36
C SER A 619 -60.28 50.50 33.57
N THR A 620 -60.07 49.45 34.35
CA THR A 620 -61.12 48.46 34.68
C THR A 620 -62.16 49.09 35.60
N ALA A 621 -61.72 49.75 36.68
CA ALA A 621 -62.60 50.48 37.58
C ALA A 621 -63.30 51.68 36.91
N ALA A 622 -62.60 52.36 35.99
CA ALA A 622 -63.18 53.40 35.14
C ALA A 622 -64.34 52.87 34.29
N LEU A 623 -64.14 51.69 33.68
CA LEU A 623 -65.16 51.02 32.87
C LEU A 623 -66.35 50.59 33.74
N ASP A 624 -66.11 50.01 34.92
CA ASP A 624 -67.17 49.66 35.89
C ASP A 624 -68.00 50.89 36.30
N ALA A 625 -67.35 52.03 36.53
CA ALA A 625 -68.03 53.27 36.87
C ALA A 625 -68.92 53.76 35.72
N VAL A 626 -68.47 53.70 34.46
CA VAL A 626 -69.29 54.07 33.30
C VAL A 626 -70.43 53.06 33.07
N LEU A 627 -70.21 51.78 33.34
CA LEU A 627 -71.24 50.73 33.30
C LEU A 627 -72.27 50.82 34.44
N ALA A 628 -72.04 51.67 35.44
CA ALA A 628 -73.03 51.98 36.48
C ALA A 628 -73.87 53.23 36.18
N LEU A 629 -73.52 54.03 35.16
CA LEU A 629 -74.27 55.21 34.70
C LEU A 629 -75.28 54.85 33.61
N GLU A 630 -76.41 55.57 33.49
CA GLU A 630 -77.36 55.33 32.39
C GLU A 630 -76.75 55.71 31.03
N GLU A 631 -76.12 56.89 30.99
CA GLU A 631 -75.25 57.34 29.91
C GLU A 631 -74.05 58.05 30.54
N GLY A 632 -72.85 57.81 30.02
CA GLY A 632 -71.66 58.37 30.63
C GLY A 632 -70.40 58.12 29.84
N GLU A 633 -69.34 58.83 30.21
CA GLU A 633 -68.05 58.76 29.57
C GLU A 633 -66.95 58.88 30.60
N VAL A 634 -65.95 58.02 30.47
CA VAL A 634 -64.67 58.15 31.17
C VAL A 634 -63.55 58.34 30.15
N ARG A 635 -62.64 59.27 30.43
CA ARG A 635 -61.46 59.54 29.59
C ARG A 635 -60.22 59.69 30.44
N PHE A 636 -59.10 59.20 29.92
CA PHE A 636 -57.75 59.49 30.35
C PHE A 636 -57.05 60.29 29.25
N ASP A 637 -56.61 61.51 29.55
CA ASP A 637 -56.02 62.43 28.58
C ASP A 637 -54.48 62.38 28.51
N GLY A 638 -53.89 61.38 29.19
CA GLY A 638 -52.45 61.22 29.35
C GLY A 638 -51.90 61.78 30.67
N GLN A 639 -52.70 62.55 31.43
CA GLN A 639 -52.32 63.07 32.75
C GLN A 639 -53.40 62.85 33.79
N GLN A 640 -54.68 63.05 33.45
CA GLN A 640 -55.78 63.03 34.39
C GLN A 640 -56.96 62.20 33.86
N TRP A 641 -57.65 61.53 34.78
CA TRP A 641 -58.89 60.83 34.51
C TRP A 641 -60.10 61.76 34.70
N SER A 642 -61.08 61.68 33.81
CA SER A 642 -62.35 62.41 33.90
C SER A 642 -63.53 61.48 33.71
N LEU A 643 -64.56 61.60 34.55
CA LEU A 643 -65.77 60.79 34.51
C LEU A 643 -66.99 61.69 34.49
N ASN A 644 -67.81 61.60 33.45
CA ASN A 644 -69.02 62.41 33.28
C ASN A 644 -70.23 61.52 32.98
N GLY A 645 -71.42 61.88 33.44
CA GLY A 645 -72.64 61.19 33.01
C GLY A 645 -73.85 61.37 33.93
N ALA A 646 -74.87 60.54 33.71
CA ALA A 646 -76.12 60.55 34.48
C ALA A 646 -76.29 59.24 35.26
N ALA A 647 -76.47 59.36 36.58
CA ALA A 647 -76.83 58.24 37.43
C ALA A 647 -78.36 58.18 37.62
N ALA A 648 -78.90 56.97 37.78
CA ALA A 648 -80.33 56.72 37.92
C ALA A 648 -80.95 57.36 39.19
N SER A 649 -80.18 57.53 40.26
CA SER A 649 -80.60 58.19 41.50
C SER A 649 -79.40 58.78 42.26
N ILE A 650 -79.67 59.56 43.30
CA ILE A 650 -78.63 60.10 44.20
C ILE A 650 -77.89 58.95 44.91
N GLU A 651 -78.61 57.91 45.35
CA GLU A 651 -78.03 56.73 45.99
C GLU A 651 -77.13 55.94 45.02
N ALA A 652 -77.55 55.80 43.76
CA ALA A 652 -76.75 55.13 42.73
C ALA A 652 -75.46 55.90 42.42
N ARG A 653 -75.54 57.24 42.36
CA ARG A 653 -74.36 58.10 42.22
C ARG A 653 -73.40 57.91 43.40
N ASP A 654 -73.90 57.95 44.63
CA ASP A 654 -73.06 57.88 45.82
C ASP A 654 -72.43 56.49 46.00
N ALA A 655 -73.15 55.42 45.64
CA ALA A 655 -72.62 54.05 45.61
C ALA A 655 -71.51 53.87 44.56
N LEU A 656 -71.68 54.44 43.37
CA LEU A 656 -70.66 54.46 42.31
C LEU A 656 -69.40 55.22 42.75
N LEU A 657 -69.56 56.40 43.36
CA LEU A 657 -68.41 57.17 43.84
C LEU A 657 -67.65 56.43 44.96
N ALA A 658 -68.38 55.72 45.83
CA ALA A 658 -67.78 54.88 46.86
C ALA A 658 -67.01 53.69 46.27
N SER A 659 -67.58 52.98 45.28
CA SER A 659 -66.88 51.85 44.65
C SER A 659 -65.65 52.31 43.86
N LEU A 660 -65.72 53.44 43.16
CA LEU A 660 -64.60 54.00 42.40
C LEU A 660 -63.45 54.45 43.33
N ALA A 661 -63.77 55.03 44.49
CA ALA A 661 -62.76 55.42 45.49
C ALA A 661 -62.11 54.24 46.21
N VAL A 662 -62.76 53.06 46.25
CA VAL A 662 -62.17 51.83 46.76
C VAL A 662 -61.24 51.20 45.73
N ALA A 663 -61.63 51.22 44.44
CA ALA A 663 -60.88 50.58 43.38
C ALA A 663 -59.70 51.41 42.83
N THR A 664 -59.70 52.75 43.02
CA THR A 664 -58.70 53.68 42.46
C THR A 664 -58.42 54.88 43.37
N ASP A 665 -57.29 55.59 43.17
CA ASP A 665 -57.04 56.88 43.83
C ASP A 665 -57.76 58.03 43.08
N SER A 666 -59.09 58.08 43.21
CA SER A 666 -59.95 58.99 42.44
C SER A 666 -59.92 60.46 42.87
N LYS A 667 -59.03 60.84 43.81
CA LYS A 667 -58.95 62.20 44.38
C LYS A 667 -58.62 63.28 43.36
N ASP A 668 -57.82 62.92 42.36
CA ASP A 668 -57.38 63.81 41.30
C ASP A 668 -58.24 63.68 40.03
N TRP A 669 -59.35 62.94 40.08
CA TRP A 669 -60.25 62.79 38.94
C TRP A 669 -61.16 64.01 38.79
N SER A 670 -61.45 64.39 37.55
CA SER A 670 -62.52 65.35 37.24
C SER A 670 -63.84 64.61 37.08
N ILE A 671 -64.66 64.58 38.14
CA ILE A 671 -65.94 63.84 38.15
C ILE A 671 -67.14 64.79 38.10
N ALA A 672 -68.03 64.62 37.11
CA ALA A 672 -69.29 65.34 37.01
C ALA A 672 -70.45 64.38 36.67
N ILE A 673 -71.11 63.87 37.72
CA ILE A 673 -72.26 62.97 37.59
C ILE A 673 -73.54 63.68 38.05
N THR A 674 -74.54 63.79 37.18
CA THR A 674 -75.87 64.31 37.49
C THR A 674 -76.82 63.19 37.94
N ALA A 675 -77.68 63.46 38.91
CA ALA A 675 -78.72 62.54 39.37
C ALA A 675 -80.05 63.29 39.53
N PRO A 676 -81.21 62.66 39.25
CA PRO A 676 -82.52 63.29 39.44
C PRO A 676 -82.81 63.54 40.94
N GLU A 677 -83.38 64.71 41.25
CA GLU A 677 -83.73 65.15 42.61
C GLU A 677 -84.99 64.42 43.11
N PRO A 678 -85.06 63.95 44.38
CA PRO A 678 -86.18 63.14 44.86
C PRO A 678 -87.49 63.94 44.91
N GLU A 679 -88.56 63.42 44.31
CA GLU A 679 -89.91 63.98 44.43
C GLU A 679 -90.43 63.88 45.89
N PRO A 680 -91.01 64.93 46.48
CA PRO A 680 -91.43 64.93 47.89
C PRO A 680 -92.70 64.11 48.13
N GLU A 681 -92.65 63.23 49.13
CA GLU A 681 -93.76 62.40 49.61
C GLU A 681 -94.98 63.22 50.12
N VAL A 682 -96.18 62.81 49.72
CA VAL A 682 -97.46 63.34 50.19
C VAL A 682 -98.02 62.46 51.31
N VAL A 683 -98.21 63.04 52.50
CA VAL A 683 -98.83 62.40 53.68
C VAL A 683 -100.29 62.82 53.84
N ALA A 684 -101.20 61.86 54.06
CA ALA A 684 -102.50 62.08 54.73
C ALA A 684 -103.09 60.80 55.39
N GLU A 685 -103.31 60.87 56.71
CA GLU A 685 -104.06 60.00 57.67
C GLU A 685 -105.60 59.88 57.40
N PRO A 686 -106.45 59.21 58.24
CA PRO A 686 -106.40 57.91 58.95
C PRO A 686 -107.71 57.04 58.78
N GLU A 687 -107.77 55.87 59.46
CA GLU A 687 -108.72 54.70 59.37
C GLU A 687 -110.25 54.90 59.60
N PRO A 688 -111.13 53.86 59.40
CA PRO A 688 -111.41 52.86 60.47
C PRO A 688 -111.70 51.38 60.05
N VAL A 689 -111.44 50.47 61.01
CA VAL A 689 -111.62 48.98 61.07
C VAL A 689 -113.10 48.54 61.26
N PRO A 690 -113.55 47.34 60.80
CA PRO A 690 -113.81 46.16 61.68
C PRO A 690 -113.53 44.76 61.02
N GLU A 691 -112.79 43.82 61.65
CA GLU A 691 -113.21 42.70 62.55
C GLU A 691 -113.54 41.35 61.80
N PRO A 692 -113.56 40.13 62.42
CA PRO A 692 -112.40 39.25 62.64
C PRO A 692 -112.56 37.75 62.22
N GLU A 693 -111.44 36.99 62.30
CA GLU A 693 -111.27 35.53 62.60
C GLU A 693 -111.65 34.42 61.58
N PRO A 694 -111.05 33.19 61.64
CA PRO A 694 -110.21 32.63 62.72
C PRO A 694 -108.87 31.95 62.35
N ALA A 695 -108.07 31.86 63.43
CA ALA A 695 -106.93 31.03 63.80
C ALA A 695 -106.68 29.66 63.11
N ILE A 696 -105.39 29.31 62.93
CA ILE A 696 -104.64 28.39 63.82
C ILE A 696 -103.18 28.89 63.95
N GLU A 697 -102.75 29.07 65.20
CA GLU A 697 -101.42 29.51 65.64
C GLU A 697 -100.32 28.43 65.57
N PRO A 698 -99.05 28.84 65.46
CA PRO A 698 -97.88 28.22 66.09
C PRO A 698 -97.64 28.79 67.50
N GLU A 699 -96.98 28.04 68.39
CA GLU A 699 -96.09 28.51 69.48
C GLU A 699 -95.62 27.29 70.36
N PRO A 700 -94.61 27.39 71.25
CA PRO A 700 -94.05 28.61 71.84
C PRO A 700 -92.51 28.73 71.86
N ALA A 701 -92.08 29.98 71.90
CA ALA A 701 -90.86 30.40 72.57
C ALA A 701 -91.26 31.21 73.82
N ILE A 702 -90.55 30.99 74.93
CA ILE A 702 -90.66 31.74 76.18
C ILE A 702 -89.42 32.65 76.29
N GLU A 703 -89.67 33.90 76.70
CA GLU A 703 -88.85 34.94 77.39
C GLU A 703 -87.49 34.51 78.04
N PRO A 704 -86.53 35.43 78.37
CA PRO A 704 -86.76 36.83 78.81
C PRO A 704 -85.68 37.91 78.47
N GLU A 705 -85.96 39.13 78.93
CA GLU A 705 -85.05 40.12 79.57
C GLU A 705 -84.07 41.03 78.79
N GLN A 706 -83.87 42.21 79.40
CA GLN A 706 -83.25 43.43 78.87
C GLN A 706 -81.72 43.55 79.10
N ALA A 707 -81.06 44.21 78.12
CA ALA A 707 -79.84 45.05 78.15
C ALA A 707 -78.45 44.40 78.33
N PRO A 708 -77.33 45.01 77.88
CA PRO A 708 -77.14 46.19 77.00
C PRO A 708 -76.30 45.87 75.72
N GLU A 709 -76.11 46.89 74.86
CA GLU A 709 -75.30 46.91 73.63
C GLU A 709 -73.83 46.44 73.82
N PRO A 710 -73.27 45.69 72.85
CA PRO A 710 -71.94 46.01 72.36
C PRO A 710 -71.80 45.98 70.83
N ALA A 711 -70.96 46.89 70.33
CA ALA A 711 -70.30 47.00 69.02
C ALA A 711 -70.60 45.93 67.93
N ILE A 712 -71.18 46.37 66.82
CA ILE A 712 -71.19 45.61 65.55
C ILE A 712 -69.92 45.96 64.78
N ALA A 713 -69.17 44.91 64.46
CA ALA A 713 -67.87 44.91 63.79
C ALA A 713 -67.97 45.28 62.30
N GLU A 714 -66.85 45.77 61.76
CA GLU A 714 -66.51 45.83 60.33
C GLU A 714 -66.95 44.55 59.58
N PRO A 715 -67.43 44.64 58.33
CA PRO A 715 -67.51 43.45 57.49
C PRO A 715 -66.08 42.96 57.23
N ALA A 716 -65.75 41.78 57.76
CA ALA A 716 -64.51 41.09 57.47
C ALA A 716 -64.42 40.81 55.97
N ALA A 717 -63.22 41.01 55.41
CA ALA A 717 -62.85 40.60 54.06
C ALA A 717 -63.22 39.12 53.81
N PRO A 718 -63.63 38.74 52.58
CA PRO A 718 -63.97 37.35 52.28
C PRO A 718 -62.76 36.46 52.56
N ALA A 719 -62.90 35.51 53.47
CA ALA A 719 -61.88 34.51 53.74
C ALA A 719 -61.74 33.60 52.52
N VAL A 720 -60.50 33.39 52.05
CA VAL A 720 -60.16 32.34 51.08
C VAL A 720 -60.68 31.01 51.61
N ASP A 721 -61.43 30.25 50.80
CA ASP A 721 -61.89 28.92 51.21
C ASP A 721 -60.70 27.96 51.21
N PRO A 722 -60.28 27.40 52.36
CA PRO A 722 -59.16 26.45 52.40
C PRO A 722 -59.43 25.16 51.61
N ASN A 723 -60.70 24.87 51.27
CA ASN A 723 -61.09 23.72 50.46
C ASN A 723 -61.36 24.08 48.98
N TYR A 724 -60.92 25.26 48.52
CA TYR A 724 -61.08 25.66 47.12
C TYR A 724 -60.27 24.73 46.21
N ALA A 725 -60.97 24.03 45.30
CA ALA A 725 -60.35 23.02 44.45
C ALA A 725 -60.79 23.15 43.00
N PHE A 726 -59.85 22.98 42.08
CA PHE A 726 -60.08 23.01 40.63
C PHE A 726 -59.28 21.88 39.97
N SER A 727 -59.83 21.24 38.95
CA SER A 727 -59.12 20.19 38.21
C SER A 727 -59.48 20.18 36.73
N ALA A 728 -58.54 19.74 35.91
CA ALA A 728 -58.75 19.45 34.50
C ALA A 728 -57.98 18.19 34.10
N ARG A 729 -58.58 17.31 33.30
CA ARG A 729 -57.96 16.07 32.81
C ARG A 729 -58.03 16.01 31.30
N ARG A 730 -56.92 15.70 30.64
CA ARG A 730 -56.84 15.41 29.20
C ARG A 730 -56.70 13.91 28.98
N GLY A 731 -57.69 13.30 28.33
CA GLY A 731 -57.70 11.88 27.98
C GLY A 731 -56.85 11.55 26.75
N PRO A 732 -56.58 10.26 26.47
CA PRO A 732 -55.83 9.81 25.30
C PRO A 732 -56.54 10.06 23.96
N ASP A 733 -57.84 10.36 23.99
CA ASP A 733 -58.64 10.84 22.86
C ASP A 733 -58.51 12.36 22.63
N GLY A 734 -57.72 13.06 23.46
CA GLY A 734 -57.50 14.50 23.40
C GLY A 734 -58.60 15.33 24.06
N ALA A 735 -59.66 14.71 24.60
CA ALA A 735 -60.77 15.42 25.23
C ALA A 735 -60.37 15.94 26.63
N VAL A 736 -60.80 17.17 26.96
CA VAL A 736 -60.55 17.80 28.27
C VAL A 736 -61.82 17.82 29.13
N GLN A 737 -61.72 17.36 30.37
CA GLN A 737 -62.81 17.40 31.35
C GLN A 737 -62.43 18.33 32.50
N LEU A 738 -63.24 19.37 32.76
CA LEU A 738 -63.01 20.32 33.85
C LEU A 738 -63.93 19.99 35.04
N GLY A 739 -63.43 20.20 36.26
CA GLY A 739 -64.17 20.01 37.49
C GLY A 739 -63.74 20.95 38.61
N GLY A 740 -64.55 21.00 39.67
CA GLY A 740 -64.25 21.83 40.85
C GLY A 740 -64.91 23.21 40.80
N GLN A 741 -64.25 24.21 41.40
CA GLN A 741 -64.81 25.53 41.67
C GLN A 741 -64.12 26.63 40.86
N VAL A 742 -64.88 27.65 40.44
CA VAL A 742 -64.37 28.88 39.78
C VAL A 742 -65.01 30.14 40.38
N PRO A 743 -64.30 31.29 40.40
CA PRO A 743 -64.69 32.44 41.21
C PRO A 743 -65.95 33.16 40.71
N ALA A 744 -66.22 33.07 39.40
CA ALA A 744 -67.38 33.69 38.76
C ALA A 744 -67.77 32.95 37.47
N GLU A 745 -69.02 33.11 37.04
CA GLU A 745 -69.54 32.51 35.80
C GLU A 745 -68.74 32.90 34.53
N PRO A 746 -68.19 34.13 34.39
CA PRO A 746 -67.29 34.46 33.28
C PRO A 746 -66.02 33.60 33.24
N ALA A 747 -65.41 33.31 34.40
CA ALA A 747 -64.22 32.45 34.48
C ALA A 747 -64.55 31.01 34.05
N ARG A 748 -65.74 30.52 34.42
CA ARG A 748 -66.24 29.20 33.99
C ARG A 748 -66.33 29.08 32.48
N ARG A 749 -66.88 30.10 31.82
CA ARG A 749 -67.02 30.15 30.35
C ARG A 749 -65.67 30.31 29.66
N TYR A 750 -64.79 31.14 30.23
CA TYR A 750 -63.44 31.37 29.73
C TYR A 750 -62.61 30.08 29.71
N PHE A 751 -62.59 29.32 30.82
CA PHE A 751 -61.83 28.08 30.88
C PHE A 751 -62.39 26.98 29.97
N GLY A 752 -63.72 26.91 29.81
CA GLY A 752 -64.32 26.03 28.80
C GLY A 752 -63.88 26.38 27.38
N ALA A 753 -63.81 27.68 27.05
CA ALA A 753 -63.46 28.14 25.71
C ALA A 753 -61.99 27.90 25.35
N ILE A 754 -61.05 28.12 26.28
CA ILE A 754 -59.62 27.95 25.99
C ILE A 754 -59.17 26.49 25.95
N SER A 755 -59.94 25.58 26.55
CA SER A 755 -59.59 24.16 26.64
C SER A 755 -60.46 23.22 25.80
N ASP A 756 -61.49 23.76 25.14
CA ASP A 756 -62.54 23.00 24.44
C ASP A 756 -63.13 21.87 25.30
N GLY A 757 -63.16 22.08 26.62
CA GLY A 757 -63.46 21.03 27.60
C GLY A 757 -64.86 21.12 28.21
N ASP A 758 -65.36 19.99 28.70
CA ASP A 758 -66.67 19.90 29.35
C ASP A 758 -66.67 20.62 30.71
N ILE A 759 -67.51 21.67 30.84
CA ILE A 759 -67.67 22.50 32.04
C ILE A 759 -68.87 22.10 32.91
N ALA A 760 -69.55 20.99 32.59
CA ALA A 760 -70.74 20.54 33.32
C ALA A 760 -70.45 20.24 34.80
N ALA A 761 -69.24 19.79 35.13
CA ALA A 761 -68.81 19.48 36.49
C ALA A 761 -68.14 20.64 37.25
N VAL A 762 -68.12 21.84 36.66
CA VAL A 762 -67.56 23.07 37.28
C VAL A 762 -68.66 23.89 37.95
N THR A 763 -68.47 24.31 39.18
CA THR A 763 -69.42 25.15 39.95
C THR A 763 -68.85 26.53 40.26
N VAL A 764 -69.72 27.54 40.33
CA VAL A 764 -69.31 28.92 40.68
C VAL A 764 -69.33 29.07 42.19
N SER A 765 -68.19 29.41 42.80
CA SER A 765 -68.01 29.59 44.25
C SER A 765 -67.09 30.79 44.53
N PRO A 766 -67.53 31.79 45.33
CA PRO A 766 -66.66 32.88 45.78
C PRO A 766 -65.65 32.36 46.82
N GLY A 767 -64.40 32.84 46.80
CA GLY A 767 -63.35 32.42 47.73
C GLY A 767 -62.05 31.89 47.10
N ALA A 768 -61.85 32.11 45.79
CA ALA A 768 -60.60 31.79 45.11
C ALA A 768 -59.44 32.69 45.59
N PRO A 769 -58.18 32.20 45.61
CA PRO A 769 -57.00 33.05 45.82
C PRO A 769 -56.87 34.17 44.76
N GLU A 770 -56.27 35.31 45.12
CA GLU A 770 -56.12 36.49 44.24
C GLU A 770 -55.41 36.19 42.90
N VAL A 771 -54.49 35.22 42.89
CA VAL A 771 -53.72 34.81 41.69
C VAL A 771 -54.28 33.57 40.99
N PHE A 772 -55.48 33.12 41.35
CA PHE A 772 -56.05 31.87 40.83
C PHE A 772 -56.24 31.87 39.31
N LEU A 773 -56.79 32.95 38.74
CA LEU A 773 -57.12 33.03 37.31
C LEU A 773 -55.90 32.94 36.39
N PRO A 774 -54.82 33.73 36.57
CA PRO A 774 -53.64 33.62 35.72
C PRO A 774 -52.96 32.25 35.83
N SER A 775 -52.84 31.67 37.04
CA SER A 775 -52.22 30.34 37.21
C SER A 775 -53.09 29.21 36.64
N ALA A 776 -54.42 29.31 36.73
CA ALA A 776 -55.33 28.34 36.13
C ALA A 776 -55.22 28.32 34.59
N GLU A 777 -55.05 29.49 33.97
CA GLU A 777 -54.80 29.59 32.53
C GLU A 777 -53.46 28.99 32.13
N THR A 778 -52.38 29.32 32.85
CA THR A 778 -51.04 28.74 32.63
C THR A 778 -51.09 27.21 32.67
N GLY A 779 -51.76 26.65 33.69
CA GLY A 779 -51.95 25.21 33.84
C GLY A 779 -52.75 24.57 32.72
N LEU A 780 -53.86 25.19 32.30
CA LEU A 780 -54.70 24.67 31.21
C LEU A 780 -53.96 24.68 29.87
N ARG A 781 -53.18 25.72 29.56
CA ARG A 781 -52.37 25.77 28.33
C ARG A 781 -51.22 24.77 28.33
N ALA A 782 -50.63 24.53 29.50
CA ALA A 782 -49.62 23.49 29.68
C ALA A 782 -50.22 22.09 29.48
N LEU A 783 -51.42 21.83 30.05
CA LEU A 783 -52.14 20.57 29.90
C LEU A 783 -52.47 20.24 28.43
N LEU A 784 -52.78 21.25 27.61
CA LEU A 784 -53.09 21.07 26.19
C LEU A 784 -51.89 20.67 25.32
N GLN A 785 -50.66 20.87 25.81
CA GLN A 785 -49.42 20.45 25.15
C GLN A 785 -49.01 19.01 25.49
N LEU A 786 -49.68 18.37 26.45
CA LEU A 786 -49.44 16.99 26.85
C LEU A 786 -50.35 16.05 26.04
N GLU A 787 -49.87 14.85 25.68
CA GLU A 787 -50.67 13.80 25.05
C GLU A 787 -51.76 13.27 25.99
N THR A 788 -51.43 13.10 27.26
CA THR A 788 -52.36 12.80 28.35
C THR A 788 -51.88 13.50 29.61
N GLY A 789 -52.80 13.94 30.47
CA GLY A 789 -52.40 14.59 31.71
C GLY A 789 -53.52 15.00 32.65
N ASP A 790 -53.11 15.37 33.85
CA ASP A 790 -53.96 15.84 34.95
C ASP A 790 -53.40 17.14 35.51
N LEU A 791 -54.26 18.17 35.54
CA LEU A 791 -54.05 19.44 36.22
C LEU A 791 -54.93 19.48 37.46
N ALA A 792 -54.36 19.85 38.61
CA ALA A 792 -55.13 20.02 39.84
C ALA A 792 -54.62 21.19 40.69
N PHE A 793 -55.57 21.92 41.26
CA PHE A 793 -55.39 22.88 42.34
C PHE A 793 -56.14 22.37 43.56
N ALA A 794 -55.40 22.11 44.64
CA ALA A 794 -55.94 21.69 45.93
C ALA A 794 -54.99 22.14 47.04
N ASP A 795 -55.51 22.41 48.24
CA ASP A 795 -54.73 22.84 49.41
C ASP A 795 -53.78 24.03 49.15
N GLY A 796 -54.16 24.93 48.23
CA GLY A 796 -53.40 26.12 47.88
C GLY A 796 -52.21 25.91 46.92
N ALA A 797 -52.04 24.72 46.35
CA ALA A 797 -50.93 24.39 45.45
C ALA A 797 -51.40 23.86 44.08
N TRP A 798 -50.62 24.13 43.04
CA TRP A 798 -50.86 23.64 41.68
C TRP A 798 -50.00 22.40 41.37
N SER A 799 -50.59 21.43 40.69
CA SER A 799 -49.89 20.24 40.19
C SER A 799 -50.27 19.92 38.75
N LEU A 800 -49.27 19.54 37.96
CA LEU A 800 -49.43 19.10 36.57
C LEU A 800 -48.68 17.78 36.36
N LYS A 801 -49.36 16.76 35.85
CA LYS A 801 -48.77 15.46 35.53
C LYS A 801 -49.15 15.01 34.14
N GLY A 802 -48.23 14.37 33.40
CA GLY A 802 -48.59 13.77 32.11
C GLY A 802 -47.43 13.39 31.21
N VAL A 803 -47.78 13.06 29.97
CA VAL A 803 -46.85 12.62 28.93
C VAL A 803 -46.73 13.71 27.87
N ALA A 804 -45.52 14.24 27.65
CA ALA A 804 -45.19 15.16 26.58
C ALA A 804 -44.80 14.39 25.31
N PRO A 805 -45.16 14.90 24.11
CA PRO A 805 -44.85 14.23 22.84
C PRO A 805 -43.35 14.19 22.52
N ASP A 806 -42.59 15.19 22.98
CA ASP A 806 -41.15 15.31 22.76
C ASP A 806 -40.47 16.14 23.87
N GLU A 807 -39.13 16.12 23.88
CA GLU A 807 -38.32 16.82 24.88
C GLU A 807 -38.44 18.35 24.80
N ALA A 808 -38.69 18.90 23.60
CA ALA A 808 -38.88 20.34 23.40
C ALA A 808 -40.20 20.83 24.03
N SER A 809 -41.26 20.06 23.87
CA SER A 809 -42.57 20.31 24.47
C SER A 809 -42.50 20.21 25.99
N SER A 810 -41.77 19.22 26.53
CA SER A 810 -41.52 19.12 27.98
C SER A 810 -40.78 20.36 28.53
N ALA A 811 -39.71 20.80 27.85
CA ALA A 811 -38.95 21.98 28.26
C ALA A 811 -39.77 23.29 28.15
N ALA A 812 -40.61 23.43 27.12
CA ALA A 812 -41.49 24.57 26.94
C ALA A 812 -42.55 24.66 28.05
N ILE A 813 -43.13 23.51 28.44
CA ILE A 813 -44.09 23.44 29.55
C ILE A 813 -43.41 23.83 30.87
N GLU A 814 -42.25 23.24 31.20
CA GLU A 814 -41.51 23.57 32.43
C GLU A 814 -41.14 25.05 32.50
N THR A 815 -40.75 25.64 31.37
CA THR A 815 -40.47 27.09 31.28
C THR A 815 -41.74 27.91 31.55
N ALA A 816 -42.88 27.54 30.94
CA ALA A 816 -44.14 28.25 31.14
C ALA A 816 -44.63 28.19 32.59
N LEU A 817 -44.48 27.05 33.27
CA LEU A 817 -44.79 26.90 34.70
C LEU A 817 -43.83 27.73 35.57
N ALA A 818 -42.54 27.79 35.23
CA ALA A 818 -41.54 28.57 35.96
C ALA A 818 -41.75 30.09 35.82
N THR A 819 -42.32 30.55 34.72
CA THR A 819 -42.64 31.97 34.45
C THR A 819 -44.10 32.34 34.69
N ASP A 820 -44.84 31.53 35.46
CA ASP A 820 -46.28 31.73 35.69
C ASP A 820 -46.57 33.17 36.19
N PRO A 821 -47.36 33.98 35.45
CA PRO A 821 -47.69 35.34 35.84
C PRO A 821 -48.51 35.44 37.14
N GLY A 822 -49.14 34.34 37.58
CA GLY A 822 -49.78 34.24 38.90
C GLY A 822 -48.80 33.96 40.05
N GLY A 823 -47.53 33.65 39.77
CA GLY A 823 -46.50 33.39 40.78
C GLY A 823 -46.79 32.17 41.65
N ALA A 824 -47.57 31.21 41.16
CA ALA A 824 -47.94 30.03 41.93
C ALA A 824 -46.78 29.05 42.11
N ALA A 825 -46.80 28.30 43.22
CA ALA A 825 -45.91 27.16 43.42
C ALA A 825 -46.45 25.94 42.67
N TRP A 826 -45.68 25.45 41.69
CA TRP A 826 -46.02 24.30 40.85
C TRP A 826 -45.29 23.03 41.28
N THR A 827 -45.97 21.90 41.23
CA THR A 827 -45.37 20.56 41.24
C THR A 827 -45.63 19.89 39.89
N SER A 828 -44.59 19.68 39.09
CA SER A 828 -44.66 19.01 37.79
C SER A 828 -44.11 17.58 37.83
N ASP A 829 -44.72 16.68 37.06
CA ASP A 829 -44.32 15.28 36.86
C ASP A 829 -44.59 14.93 35.38
N ILE A 830 -43.70 15.40 34.50
CA ILE A 830 -43.84 15.31 33.04
C ILE A 830 -42.84 14.30 32.51
N THR A 831 -43.31 13.33 31.73
CA THR A 831 -42.48 12.31 31.09
C THR A 831 -42.55 12.44 29.58
N VAL A 832 -41.47 12.16 28.86
CA VAL A 832 -41.46 12.18 27.39
C VAL A 832 -41.90 10.81 26.87
N ALA A 833 -42.79 10.79 25.88
CA ALA A 833 -43.24 9.55 25.24
C ALA A 833 -42.03 8.79 24.63
N PRO A 834 -41.92 7.47 24.84
CA PRO A 834 -40.88 6.69 24.16
C PRO A 834 -41.12 6.69 22.65
N GLU A 835 -40.07 6.96 21.88
CA GLU A 835 -40.10 6.99 20.41
C GLU A 835 -40.65 5.66 19.86
N PRO A 836 -41.62 5.70 18.91
CA PRO A 836 -42.20 4.47 18.36
C PRO A 836 -41.12 3.68 17.62
N GLU A 837 -40.88 2.43 18.05
CA GLU A 837 -40.00 1.50 17.35
C GLU A 837 -40.44 1.38 15.88
N PRO A 838 -39.49 1.44 14.91
CA PRO A 838 -39.83 1.27 13.50
C PRO A 838 -40.47 -0.10 13.29
N GLU A 839 -41.65 -0.12 12.68
CA GLU A 839 -42.35 -1.36 12.32
C GLU A 839 -41.41 -2.28 11.51
N PRO A 840 -41.36 -3.59 11.82
CA PRO A 840 -40.56 -4.53 11.05
C PRO A 840 -41.08 -4.59 9.61
N ALA A 841 -40.16 -4.48 8.66
CA ALA A 841 -40.45 -4.56 7.23
C ALA A 841 -41.24 -5.85 6.89
N PRO A 842 -42.20 -5.79 5.94
CA PRO A 842 -42.99 -6.95 5.56
C PRO A 842 -42.08 -8.06 4.99
N GLU A 843 -42.28 -9.26 5.52
CA GLU A 843 -41.60 -10.51 5.16
C GLU A 843 -41.80 -10.83 3.66
N PRO A 844 -40.75 -11.24 2.92
CA PRO A 844 -40.86 -11.56 1.50
C PRO A 844 -41.74 -12.81 1.29
N GLU A 845 -42.66 -12.74 0.31
CA GLU A 845 -43.47 -13.88 -0.14
C GLU A 845 -42.58 -15.09 -0.51
N PRO A 846 -43.01 -16.33 -0.20
CA PRO A 846 -42.23 -17.53 -0.48
C PRO A 846 -42.14 -17.82 -1.99
N GLU A 847 -40.91 -17.93 -2.50
CA GLU A 847 -40.63 -18.49 -3.83
C GLU A 847 -41.16 -19.94 -3.94
N PRO A 848 -41.62 -20.37 -5.13
CA PRO A 848 -42.20 -21.69 -5.33
C PRO A 848 -41.15 -22.81 -5.18
N GLU A 849 -41.54 -23.88 -4.47
CA GLU A 849 -40.69 -25.05 -4.18
C GLU A 849 -40.11 -25.70 -5.46
N PRO A 850 -38.82 -26.09 -5.47
CA PRO A 850 -38.23 -26.86 -6.55
C PRO A 850 -38.73 -28.32 -6.53
N VAL A 851 -39.20 -28.77 -7.69
CA VAL A 851 -39.68 -30.12 -7.97
C VAL A 851 -38.54 -31.13 -7.74
N THR A 852 -38.74 -32.06 -6.81
CA THR A 852 -37.90 -33.24 -6.63
C THR A 852 -38.09 -34.22 -7.80
N GLU A 853 -37.15 -34.25 -8.75
CA GLU A 853 -36.96 -35.42 -9.61
C GLU A 853 -35.85 -36.31 -9.05
N THR A 854 -36.16 -37.61 -8.98
CA THR A 854 -35.36 -38.66 -8.38
C THR A 854 -34.41 -39.25 -9.44
N PRO A 855 -33.11 -39.46 -9.15
CA PRO A 855 -32.20 -40.13 -10.07
C PRO A 855 -32.34 -41.67 -9.99
N PRO A 856 -32.24 -42.42 -11.10
CA PRO A 856 -32.13 -43.87 -11.05
C PRO A 856 -30.69 -44.32 -10.79
N ALA A 857 -30.57 -45.42 -10.05
CA ALA A 857 -29.31 -46.09 -9.72
C ALA A 857 -28.88 -47.14 -10.76
N THR A 858 -27.64 -47.60 -10.59
CA THR A 858 -26.92 -48.78 -11.16
C THR A 858 -26.14 -48.50 -12.46
N THR A 859 -24.86 -48.87 -12.65
CA THR A 859 -24.08 -50.02 -12.16
C THR A 859 -22.56 -49.75 -12.12
N THR A 860 -21.86 -50.35 -11.16
CA THR A 860 -20.40 -50.59 -11.10
C THR A 860 -19.92 -51.51 -12.23
N PRO A 861 -18.61 -51.53 -12.57
CA PRO A 861 -17.83 -52.73 -12.23
C PRO A 861 -16.37 -52.50 -11.77
N ASP A 862 -15.99 -53.42 -10.87
CA ASP A 862 -14.69 -53.93 -10.37
C ASP A 862 -13.31 -53.36 -10.79
N THR A 863 -12.48 -53.31 -9.75
CA THR A 863 -11.02 -53.09 -9.60
C THR A 863 -10.15 -54.22 -10.21
N PRO A 864 -8.82 -54.03 -10.41
CA PRO A 864 -7.89 -54.39 -9.33
C PRO A 864 -6.65 -53.47 -9.14
N GLU A 865 -6.43 -53.12 -7.87
CA GLU A 865 -5.20 -53.02 -7.06
C GLU A 865 -3.80 -53.17 -7.72
N VAL A 866 -2.94 -52.14 -7.55
CA VAL A 866 -1.48 -52.29 -7.33
C VAL A 866 -0.92 -51.17 -6.42
N ALA A 867 -0.42 -51.59 -5.25
CA ALA A 867 0.70 -51.12 -4.40
C ALA A 867 1.04 -49.63 -4.16
N ALA A 868 1.27 -49.33 -2.87
CA ALA A 868 1.67 -48.05 -2.27
C ALA A 868 3.19 -47.77 -2.24
N VAL A 869 3.56 -46.47 -2.35
CA VAL A 869 4.71 -45.79 -1.68
C VAL A 869 4.36 -44.28 -1.53
N GLU A 870 4.44 -43.72 -0.32
CA GLU A 870 4.31 -42.29 0.07
C GLU A 870 5.66 -41.52 -0.04
N PRO A 871 5.77 -40.19 0.26
CA PRO A 871 4.92 -39.02 -0.05
C PRO A 871 5.73 -37.80 -0.56
N ASP A 872 5.12 -36.92 -1.38
CA ASP A 872 5.24 -35.44 -1.33
C ASP A 872 4.68 -34.84 -2.63
N ALA A 873 3.50 -34.22 -2.54
CA ALA A 873 3.01 -33.28 -3.54
C ALA A 873 2.02 -32.30 -2.87
N PRO A 874 2.07 -31.00 -3.23
CA PRO A 874 1.45 -29.92 -2.48
C PRO A 874 -0.08 -29.91 -2.63
N VAL A 875 -0.74 -29.40 -1.59
CA VAL A 875 -2.17 -29.11 -1.55
C VAL A 875 -2.56 -28.17 -2.71
N PRO A 876 -3.69 -28.36 -3.42
CA PRO A 876 -4.04 -27.53 -4.58
C PRO A 876 -4.38 -26.08 -4.16
N SER A 877 -3.82 -25.10 -4.89
CA SER A 877 -4.04 -23.67 -4.69
C SER A 877 -5.45 -23.22 -5.13
N ASP A 878 -6.09 -22.35 -4.35
CA ASP A 878 -7.39 -21.69 -4.63
C ASP A 878 -7.48 -20.98 -6.01
N ILE A 879 -6.34 -20.70 -6.65
CA ILE A 879 -6.24 -20.01 -7.95
C ILE A 879 -6.84 -20.83 -9.09
N ALA A 880 -6.72 -22.16 -9.04
CA ALA A 880 -7.20 -23.05 -10.11
C ALA A 880 -8.73 -22.92 -10.32
N ALA A 881 -9.47 -22.51 -9.28
CA ALA A 881 -10.92 -22.34 -9.33
C ALA A 881 -11.36 -21.17 -10.21
N CYS A 882 -10.57 -20.10 -10.33
CA CYS A 882 -10.94 -18.89 -11.07
C CYS A 882 -10.08 -18.62 -12.32
N ALA A 883 -8.94 -19.30 -12.48
CA ALA A 883 -8.01 -19.02 -13.58
C ALA A 883 -8.64 -19.19 -14.97
N ALA A 884 -9.41 -20.26 -15.20
CA ALA A 884 -10.04 -20.51 -16.49
C ALA A 884 -11.22 -19.55 -16.79
N PRO A 885 -12.15 -19.28 -15.86
CA PRO A 885 -13.18 -18.24 -16.04
C PRO A 885 -12.59 -16.85 -16.32
N VAL A 886 -11.59 -16.42 -15.57
CA VAL A 886 -10.95 -15.09 -15.74
C VAL A 886 -10.21 -14.97 -17.08
N ALA A 887 -9.53 -16.04 -17.52
CA ALA A 887 -8.92 -16.07 -18.85
C ALA A 887 -9.97 -16.00 -19.98
N TYR A 888 -11.11 -16.68 -19.80
CA TYR A 888 -12.22 -16.64 -20.75
C TYR A 888 -12.89 -15.25 -20.81
N PHE A 889 -13.06 -14.58 -19.67
CA PHE A 889 -13.51 -13.19 -19.60
C PHE A 889 -12.61 -12.27 -20.45
N SER A 890 -11.30 -12.35 -20.23
CA SER A 890 -10.31 -11.50 -20.92
C SER A 890 -10.31 -11.70 -22.44
N ALA A 891 -10.52 -12.94 -22.90
CA ALA A 891 -10.57 -13.26 -24.33
C ALA A 891 -11.77 -12.66 -25.07
N ARG A 892 -12.88 -12.35 -24.36
CA ARG A 892 -14.10 -11.80 -24.96
C ARG A 892 -14.04 -10.28 -25.16
N ASN A 893 -13.09 -9.59 -24.52
CA ASN A 893 -12.98 -8.13 -24.51
C ASN A 893 -14.32 -7.44 -24.21
N ALA A 894 -14.91 -7.78 -23.06
CA ALA A 894 -16.28 -7.43 -22.70
C ALA A 894 -16.42 -6.08 -21.97
N ILE A 895 -15.32 -5.37 -21.71
CA ILE A 895 -15.33 -4.05 -21.07
C ILE A 895 -15.14 -2.97 -22.12
N PHE A 896 -16.14 -2.10 -22.22
CA PHE A 896 -16.19 -1.01 -23.18
C PHE A 896 -16.03 0.35 -22.48
N PHE A 897 -15.40 1.29 -23.17
CA PHE A 897 -15.17 2.64 -22.69
C PHE A 897 -15.71 3.66 -23.68
N ALA A 898 -16.10 4.83 -23.18
CA ALA A 898 -16.36 5.98 -24.04
C ALA A 898 -15.09 6.37 -24.83
N SER A 899 -15.27 6.88 -26.05
CA SER A 899 -14.15 7.22 -26.93
C SER A 899 -13.20 8.23 -26.28
N GLY A 900 -11.89 7.94 -26.29
CA GLY A 900 -10.86 8.79 -25.67
C GLY A 900 -10.98 8.94 -24.14
N SER A 901 -11.78 8.10 -23.47
CA SER A 901 -12.05 8.20 -22.04
C SER A 901 -11.81 6.88 -21.31
N ALA A 902 -11.64 6.98 -19.99
CA ALA A 902 -11.65 5.87 -19.03
C ALA A 902 -13.04 5.63 -18.39
N THR A 903 -14.07 6.39 -18.79
CA THR A 903 -15.44 6.15 -18.37
C THR A 903 -15.94 4.82 -18.95
N ILE A 904 -16.21 3.85 -18.08
CA ILE A 904 -16.78 2.55 -18.44
C ILE A 904 -18.20 2.75 -18.97
N ALA A 905 -18.49 2.18 -20.15
CA ALA A 905 -19.83 2.22 -20.72
C ALA A 905 -20.77 1.34 -19.91
N GLY A 906 -22.01 1.80 -19.66
CA GLY A 906 -22.99 1.08 -18.84
C GLY A 906 -23.32 -0.34 -19.31
N GLU A 907 -23.13 -0.62 -20.60
CA GLU A 907 -23.24 -1.97 -21.19
C GLU A 907 -22.21 -2.98 -20.65
N SER A 908 -21.13 -2.51 -20.01
CA SER A 908 -20.10 -3.36 -19.40
C SER A 908 -20.46 -3.84 -17.99
N ALA A 909 -21.55 -3.34 -17.40
CA ALA A 909 -21.94 -3.69 -16.03
C ALA A 909 -22.14 -5.21 -15.82
N PRO A 910 -22.85 -5.95 -16.70
CA PRO A 910 -23.00 -7.39 -16.54
C PRO A 910 -21.67 -8.17 -16.61
N ALA A 911 -20.73 -7.68 -17.42
CA ALA A 911 -19.40 -8.30 -17.55
C ALA A 911 -18.57 -8.08 -16.27
N LEU A 912 -18.69 -6.90 -15.64
CA LEU A 912 -18.05 -6.62 -14.36
C LEU A 912 -18.66 -7.43 -13.21
N ASP A 913 -19.98 -7.66 -13.23
CA ASP A 913 -20.66 -8.52 -12.25
C ASP A 913 -20.19 -9.98 -12.39
N GLU A 914 -20.09 -10.49 -13.62
CA GLU A 914 -19.53 -11.82 -13.93
C GLU A 914 -18.09 -11.97 -13.42
N LEU A 915 -17.22 -10.99 -13.73
CA LEU A 915 -15.84 -11.02 -13.28
C LEU A 915 -15.71 -10.97 -11.75
N ALA A 916 -16.54 -10.20 -11.05
CA ALA A 916 -16.55 -10.16 -9.60
C ALA A 916 -16.93 -11.52 -8.98
N ILE A 917 -17.90 -12.22 -9.58
CA ILE A 917 -18.30 -13.58 -9.17
C ILE A 917 -17.15 -14.56 -9.40
N ASP A 918 -16.49 -14.52 -10.55
CA ASP A 918 -15.35 -15.39 -10.86
C ASP A 918 -14.18 -15.17 -9.89
N LEU A 919 -13.90 -13.92 -9.51
CA LEU A 919 -12.83 -13.57 -8.57
C LEU A 919 -13.16 -13.94 -7.11
N ALA A 920 -14.44 -14.05 -6.76
CA ALA A 920 -14.89 -14.53 -5.45
C ALA A 920 -14.57 -16.02 -5.24
N ALA A 921 -14.42 -16.80 -6.32
CA ALA A 921 -14.06 -18.23 -6.25
C ALA A 921 -12.60 -18.48 -5.84
N CYS A 922 -11.75 -17.46 -5.82
CA CYS A 922 -10.34 -17.57 -5.46
C CYS A 922 -9.88 -16.38 -4.58
N PRO A 923 -10.35 -16.23 -3.34
CA PRO A 923 -10.15 -15.04 -2.51
C PRO A 923 -8.67 -14.64 -2.29
N ASN A 924 -7.74 -15.61 -2.39
CA ASN A 924 -6.32 -15.44 -2.09
C ASN A 924 -5.44 -15.13 -3.32
N ALA A 925 -6.00 -15.04 -4.53
CA ALA A 925 -5.19 -14.78 -5.74
C ALA A 925 -4.87 -13.27 -5.91
N VAL A 926 -3.67 -12.92 -6.34
CA VAL A 926 -3.34 -11.56 -6.80
C VAL A 926 -3.94 -11.38 -8.19
N VAL A 927 -4.67 -10.29 -8.42
CA VAL A 927 -5.36 -9.99 -9.69
C VAL A 927 -4.71 -8.78 -10.34
N HIS A 928 -4.18 -8.94 -11.55
CA HIS A 928 -3.68 -7.83 -12.36
C HIS A 928 -4.74 -7.49 -13.41
N ILE A 929 -5.03 -6.20 -13.54
CA ILE A 929 -5.95 -5.63 -14.52
C ILE A 929 -5.11 -4.76 -15.46
N GLU A 930 -4.99 -5.22 -16.69
CA GLU A 930 -4.04 -4.73 -17.67
C GLU A 930 -4.78 -3.98 -18.78
N GLY A 931 -4.53 -2.68 -18.90
CA GLY A 931 -5.11 -1.82 -19.91
C GLY A 931 -4.24 -1.73 -21.17
N HIS A 932 -4.88 -1.79 -22.33
CA HIS A 932 -4.23 -1.63 -23.64
C HIS A 932 -5.01 -0.67 -24.55
N THR A 933 -4.30 0.05 -25.42
CA THR A 933 -4.86 0.92 -26.46
C THR A 933 -4.50 0.43 -27.87
N ASP A 934 -5.12 1.02 -28.88
CA ASP A 934 -4.61 0.96 -30.25
C ASP A 934 -3.48 1.99 -30.45
N ALA A 935 -2.86 1.98 -31.63
CA ALA A 935 -1.76 2.89 -31.98
C ALA A 935 -2.22 4.27 -32.48
N ASP A 936 -3.49 4.63 -32.29
CA ASP A 936 -4.01 5.92 -32.71
C ASP A 936 -3.78 6.96 -31.61
N GLY A 937 -3.06 8.04 -31.92
CA GLY A 937 -2.83 9.14 -31.00
C GLY A 937 -1.37 9.25 -30.56
N ASP A 938 -1.15 9.96 -29.46
CA ASP A 938 0.16 10.11 -28.85
C ASP A 938 0.42 8.94 -27.88
N GLU A 939 1.61 8.34 -27.97
CA GLU A 939 2.00 7.17 -27.16
C GLU A 939 1.89 7.45 -25.65
N THR A 940 2.24 8.66 -25.19
CA THR A 940 2.18 9.05 -23.78
C THR A 940 0.73 9.17 -23.31
N LEU A 941 -0.15 9.74 -24.15
CA LEU A 941 -1.58 9.80 -23.87
C LEU A 941 -2.23 8.42 -23.90
N ASN A 942 -1.80 7.54 -24.80
CA ASN A 942 -2.24 6.16 -24.88
C ASN A 942 -1.83 5.35 -23.64
N MET A 943 -0.61 5.56 -23.15
CA MET A 943 -0.15 5.00 -21.89
C MET A 943 -1.02 5.47 -20.71
N ALA A 944 -1.21 6.78 -20.55
CA ALA A 944 -2.03 7.35 -19.48
C ALA A 944 -3.49 6.86 -19.54
N LEU A 945 -4.06 6.79 -20.75
CA LEU A 945 -5.42 6.31 -20.97
C LEU A 945 -5.56 4.82 -20.63
N SER A 946 -4.55 4.00 -20.93
CA SER A 946 -4.55 2.58 -20.59
C SER A 946 -4.53 2.33 -19.07
N VAL A 947 -3.74 3.11 -18.32
CA VAL A 947 -3.70 3.06 -16.84
C VAL A 947 -5.05 3.49 -16.26
N ALA A 948 -5.57 4.64 -16.69
CA ALA A 948 -6.84 5.16 -16.20
C ALA A 948 -8.02 4.20 -16.45
N ARG A 949 -8.00 3.46 -17.57
CA ARG A 949 -8.98 2.42 -17.86
C ARG A 949 -8.87 1.21 -16.95
N ALA A 950 -7.65 0.75 -16.66
CA ALA A 950 -7.42 -0.33 -15.72
C ALA A 950 -7.87 0.06 -14.29
N GLU A 951 -7.57 1.29 -13.85
CA GLU A 951 -8.01 1.83 -12.56
C GLU A 951 -9.55 1.96 -12.47
N ALA A 952 -10.21 2.38 -13.55
CA ALA A 952 -11.67 2.43 -13.59
C ALA A 952 -12.29 1.04 -13.40
N VAL A 953 -11.67 -0.02 -13.95
CA VAL A 953 -12.11 -1.40 -13.75
C VAL A 953 -11.84 -1.87 -12.31
N VAL A 954 -10.71 -1.51 -11.71
CA VAL A 954 -10.44 -1.75 -10.28
C VAL A 954 -11.55 -1.14 -9.42
N ALA A 955 -11.83 0.16 -9.59
CA ALA A 955 -12.87 0.85 -8.83
C ALA A 955 -14.24 0.18 -8.99
N ALA A 956 -14.56 -0.26 -10.21
CA ALA A 956 -15.82 -0.95 -10.49
C ALA A 956 -15.92 -2.34 -9.84
N LEU A 957 -14.80 -3.05 -9.66
CA LEU A 957 -14.73 -4.35 -8.98
C LEU A 957 -14.77 -4.20 -7.45
N VAL A 958 -14.14 -3.16 -6.91
CA VAL A 958 -14.22 -2.83 -5.47
C VAL A 958 -15.66 -2.50 -5.08
N ALA A 959 -16.37 -1.72 -5.91
CA ALA A 959 -17.79 -1.45 -5.72
C ALA A 959 -18.67 -2.72 -5.75
N ARG A 960 -18.15 -3.84 -6.29
CA ARG A 960 -18.79 -5.16 -6.34
C ARG A 960 -18.30 -6.12 -5.25
N GLY A 961 -17.50 -5.63 -4.30
CA GLY A 961 -17.05 -6.41 -3.14
C GLY A 961 -15.76 -7.20 -3.34
N VAL A 962 -15.01 -6.98 -4.44
CA VAL A 962 -13.66 -7.55 -4.58
C VAL A 962 -12.69 -6.73 -3.72
N ASP A 963 -11.92 -7.40 -2.86
CA ASP A 963 -10.93 -6.77 -1.99
C ASP A 963 -9.91 -5.97 -2.81
N TYR A 964 -9.75 -4.68 -2.51
CA TYR A 964 -8.82 -3.78 -3.20
C TYR A 964 -7.35 -4.21 -3.06
N SER A 965 -6.96 -4.79 -1.92
CA SER A 965 -5.56 -5.14 -1.58
C SER A 965 -4.94 -6.19 -2.52
N ARG A 966 -5.77 -6.89 -3.30
CA ARG A 966 -5.36 -7.90 -4.27
C ARG A 966 -5.55 -7.49 -5.72
N LEU A 967 -5.97 -6.25 -6.01
CA LEU A 967 -6.18 -5.73 -7.36
C LEU A 967 -5.06 -4.77 -7.77
N TYR A 968 -4.43 -5.01 -8.92
CA TYR A 968 -3.33 -4.20 -9.45
C TYR A 968 -3.67 -3.68 -10.85
N ALA A 969 -3.83 -2.37 -11.01
CA ALA A 969 -3.98 -1.75 -12.33
C ALA A 969 -2.62 -1.53 -12.99
N VAL A 970 -2.46 -2.02 -14.23
CA VAL A 970 -1.26 -1.83 -15.05
C VAL A 970 -1.69 -1.32 -16.42
N GLY A 971 -1.06 -0.26 -16.91
CA GLY A 971 -1.27 0.22 -18.28
C GLY A 971 -0.07 -0.12 -19.16
N TYR A 972 -0.33 -0.65 -20.36
CA TYR A 972 0.70 -0.94 -21.36
C TYR A 972 0.63 0.00 -22.58
N GLY A 973 -0.34 0.91 -22.64
CA GLY A 973 -0.58 1.74 -23.82
C GLY A 973 -0.73 0.88 -25.08
N GLU A 974 -0.03 1.28 -26.14
CA GLU A 974 0.01 0.59 -27.43
C GLU A 974 1.15 -0.43 -27.59
N SER A 975 2.00 -0.60 -26.57
CA SER A 975 3.26 -1.36 -26.63
C SER A 975 3.09 -2.89 -26.80
N MET A 976 1.91 -3.42 -26.50
CA MET A 976 1.60 -4.86 -26.53
C MET A 976 0.37 -5.17 -27.42
N PRO A 977 0.45 -4.96 -28.75
CA PRO A 977 -0.64 -5.24 -29.67
C PRO A 977 -0.79 -6.75 -29.92
N ILE A 978 -2.03 -7.24 -30.02
CA ILE A 978 -2.35 -8.65 -30.32
C ILE A 978 -3.01 -8.82 -31.70
N ALA A 979 -3.33 -7.71 -32.34
CA ALA A 979 -3.87 -7.64 -33.69
C ALA A 979 -3.24 -6.47 -34.46
N ASP A 980 -3.40 -6.49 -35.77
CA ASP A 980 -2.84 -5.47 -36.66
C ASP A 980 -3.49 -4.09 -36.45
N ASN A 981 -2.69 -3.10 -36.07
CA ASN A 981 -3.13 -1.71 -35.89
C ASN A 981 -3.47 -1.00 -37.20
N ASP A 982 -3.17 -1.57 -38.37
CA ASP A 982 -3.52 -0.97 -39.67
C ASP A 982 -4.98 -1.20 -40.06
N THR A 983 -5.71 -2.05 -39.32
CA THR A 983 -7.13 -2.36 -39.58
C THR A 983 -8.04 -1.87 -38.45
N ALA A 984 -9.21 -1.32 -38.81
CA ALA A 984 -10.20 -0.90 -37.80
C ALA A 984 -10.65 -2.05 -36.88
N GLN A 985 -10.65 -3.28 -37.41
CA GLN A 985 -10.94 -4.49 -36.63
C GLN A 985 -9.82 -4.81 -35.64
N GLY A 986 -8.55 -4.74 -36.04
CA GLY A 986 -7.41 -4.99 -35.16
C GLY A 986 -7.23 -3.90 -34.10
N LYS A 987 -7.45 -2.62 -34.43
CA LYS A 987 -7.51 -1.53 -33.44
C LYS A 987 -8.58 -1.76 -32.36
N ARG A 988 -9.75 -2.28 -32.73
CA ARG A 988 -10.80 -2.65 -31.76
C ARG A 988 -10.38 -3.82 -30.87
N ILE A 989 -9.60 -4.77 -31.38
CA ILE A 989 -9.07 -5.90 -30.58
C ILE A 989 -7.95 -5.42 -29.64
N ASN A 990 -7.13 -4.46 -30.07
CA ASN A 990 -6.03 -3.92 -29.27
C ASN A 990 -6.53 -3.06 -28.09
N ARG A 991 -7.65 -2.35 -28.25
CA ARG A 991 -8.36 -1.66 -27.16
C ARG A 991 -9.06 -2.67 -26.25
N ARG A 992 -8.36 -3.15 -25.22
CA ARG A 992 -8.86 -4.22 -24.34
C ARG A 992 -8.41 -4.07 -22.89
N ILE A 993 -9.11 -4.80 -22.02
CA ILE A 993 -8.70 -5.09 -20.65
C ILE A 993 -8.36 -6.58 -20.56
N VAL A 994 -7.19 -6.90 -20.05
CA VAL A 994 -6.78 -8.27 -19.73
C VAL A 994 -6.72 -8.41 -18.22
N VAL A 995 -7.28 -9.49 -17.70
CA VAL A 995 -7.25 -9.81 -16.27
C VAL A 995 -6.44 -11.08 -16.08
N THR A 996 -5.41 -11.04 -15.23
CA THR A 996 -4.60 -12.21 -14.89
C THR A 996 -4.61 -12.45 -13.38
N VAL A 997 -4.57 -13.73 -12.99
CA VAL A 997 -4.53 -14.14 -11.57
C VAL A 997 -3.25 -14.90 -11.27
N LYS A 998 -2.62 -14.60 -10.12
CA LYS A 998 -1.36 -15.20 -9.65
C LYS A 998 -1.45 -15.60 -8.18
N ALA A 999 -0.54 -16.47 -7.73
CA ALA A 999 -0.41 -16.78 -6.32
C ALA A 999 0.17 -15.58 -5.56
N GLN A 1000 -0.25 -15.40 -4.30
CA GLN A 1000 0.56 -14.67 -3.33
C GLN A 1000 1.75 -15.58 -2.98
N ASP A 1001 2.97 -15.16 -3.31
CA ASP A 1001 4.20 -15.86 -2.93
C ASP A 1001 4.57 -15.61 -1.46
#